data_AF-A0A8T5PKH9-F1
#
_entry.id   AF-A0A8T5PKH9-F1
#
_cell.length_a   1.000
_cell.length_b   1.000
_cell.length_c   1.000
_cell.angle_alpha   90.00
_cell.angle_beta   90.00
_cell.angle_gamma   90.00
#
_symmetry.space_group_name_H-M   'P 1'
#
loop_
_entity.id
_entity.type
_entity.pdbx_description
1 polymer ?
#
loop_
_entity_poly.entity_id
_entity_poly.type
_entity_poly.pdbx_seq_one_letter_code
_entity_poly.pdbx_strand_id
1 'polypeptide(L)'
;MRAIKKIIALATGATMLGATIMGAMAADLADFPSPLLIKDTTFDADIVYGTNADPSDIMGLVDAVAAFSVIETESTVTSADEISAVGEAAKIETSTKKLTLGSTRDNLTEIKTAGLDDDDLPVVLADGTFVADDGAEYDYEQTIKFNDSVAFMHYSDSDFMDKEPALMVYRNKKLEFLDYTLDFTKDVEADYTTANNNEITDIEDQKLTILGKTYDITTAQNSSAINVKLELMGGAISDVLEQGQTKTYTLNGKDYEVEVTYIGGTTSKVKFKVNGEVTDAKQEGQTVKLSDGTTLGVKEILEEEAGEVTADQVEFYLGAEKLTLQDTTADILDAKDNVQLDDEEVDALYVDIDLTSVTGKIGIDKIILTWKPDDEIFVAKDHDVEFPGLRSFKISMEGFTTPTEESFKIQANGDDEIELSGVDLKSGTVSFSILGTNGAEFDVIGGEGSGEKLITSNATDAANIIFDTDTDEYFVVADSSAEESYLIEVTDIDDTNGVDFKDVASGTKYENKKNGTTFSIGDISVTINNAIETTNNFTLSRVATTTHFDRLYTKEGLTIYLPKETTGADATPLINLTTMPTSYILSIVEENRDETITAGVIQQISLGITSNKTEASIPTAQKANLSSTNYYEIGDTDEFIAYVASDLGTKILYDKDPTQDTVEIIYHGGESYGNIFVSETATEFTTAAGGTQKVLKKVTIPLAKSDDDVLAVDSGMTKKNYLLVGGPCANRATAKVLGSSTSWPGCAEGFKEGVGRLLLKEMNSKVSMVVAGYSAVDTTRATRVLKNYGDYTLSGDEVEVLGTTATPQTVRAVTS
;
A
#
# COMPACT_ATOMS: atom_id res chain seq x y z
N MET A 1 -5.92 -17.74 -30.52
CA MET A 1 -6.39 -17.97 -29.13
C MET A 1 -5.19 -18.39 -28.31
N ARG A 2 -4.52 -17.45 -27.65
CA ARG A 2 -3.58 -17.79 -26.58
C ARG A 2 -4.36 -18.66 -25.59
N ALA A 3 -3.94 -19.90 -25.41
CA ALA A 3 -4.32 -20.63 -24.21
C ALA A 3 -3.70 -19.84 -23.05
N ILE A 4 -4.55 -19.19 -22.26
CA ILE A 4 -4.22 -18.42 -21.05
C ILE A 4 -3.03 -19.09 -20.34
N LYS A 5 -1.84 -18.56 -20.57
CA LYS A 5 -0.60 -18.93 -19.90
C LYS A 5 0.23 -17.66 -19.88
N LYS A 6 0.46 -17.20 -18.65
CA LYS A 6 1.20 -15.99 -18.22
C LYS A 6 0.40 -14.71 -17.98
N ILE A 7 -0.71 -14.78 -17.24
CA ILE A 7 -0.99 -13.76 -16.20
C ILE A 7 -1.62 -14.51 -15.01
N ILE A 8 -0.80 -14.77 -14.00
CA ILE A 8 -1.27 -14.99 -12.64
C ILE A 8 -0.51 -13.95 -11.80
N ALA A 9 -0.88 -12.68 -12.00
CA ALA A 9 -0.76 -11.71 -10.92
C ALA A 9 -1.94 -12.00 -9.99
N LEU A 10 -1.78 -13.00 -9.11
CA LEU A 10 -2.69 -13.16 -7.99
C LEU A 10 -2.39 -12.00 -7.05
N ALA A 11 -3.10 -10.90 -7.23
CA ALA A 11 -3.48 -10.06 -6.11
C ALA A 11 -4.47 -10.90 -5.27
N THR A 12 -3.96 -11.92 -4.58
CA THR A 12 -4.67 -12.51 -3.46
C THR A 12 -4.51 -11.55 -2.31
N GLY A 13 -5.49 -10.65 -2.15
CA GLY A 13 -5.95 -10.37 -0.79
C GLY A 13 -6.11 -11.74 -0.14
N ALA A 14 -5.32 -12.00 0.90
CA ALA A 14 -5.23 -13.30 1.54
C ALA A 14 -6.57 -13.59 2.23
N THR A 15 -7.58 -13.97 1.44
CA THR A 15 -8.73 -14.72 1.91
C THR A 15 -8.18 -16.08 2.29
N MET A 16 -7.83 -16.22 3.57
CA MET A 16 -7.64 -17.51 4.19
C MET A 16 -8.90 -18.32 3.93
N LEU A 17 -8.83 -19.28 3.00
CA LEU A 17 -9.74 -20.40 2.97
C LEU A 17 -9.53 -21.15 4.29
N GLY A 18 -10.24 -20.70 5.33
CA GLY A 18 -10.45 -21.41 6.57
C GLY A 18 -11.22 -22.69 6.24
N ALA A 19 -10.50 -23.71 5.79
CA ALA A 19 -10.97 -25.08 5.86
C ALA A 19 -11.27 -25.34 7.33
N THR A 20 -12.55 -25.24 7.69
CA THR A 20 -13.10 -25.67 8.97
C THR A 20 -12.92 -27.18 9.06
N ILE A 21 -11.72 -27.60 9.46
CA ILE A 21 -11.44 -28.96 9.95
C ILE A 21 -11.18 -28.83 11.45
N MET A 22 -12.18 -28.37 12.20
CA MET A 22 -12.27 -28.70 13.62
C MET A 22 -13.50 -29.59 13.81
N GLY A 23 -13.30 -30.87 13.51
CA GLY A 23 -14.03 -31.89 14.26
C GLY A 23 -13.61 -31.79 15.72
N ALA A 24 -14.56 -31.95 16.65
CA ALA A 24 -14.40 -31.80 18.10
C ALA A 24 -13.09 -32.38 18.65
N MET A 25 -12.07 -31.53 18.79
CA MET A 25 -10.88 -31.75 19.60
C MET A 25 -11.01 -30.81 20.80
N ALA A 26 -10.65 -31.28 22.00
CA ALA A 26 -10.66 -30.46 23.20
C ALA A 26 -9.57 -29.37 23.11
N ALA A 27 -9.86 -28.17 23.62
CA ALA A 27 -8.92 -27.06 23.69
C ALA A 27 -7.64 -27.43 24.48
N ASP A 28 -6.47 -27.09 23.94
CA ASP A 28 -5.16 -27.37 24.53
C ASP A 28 -4.34 -26.07 24.64
N LEU A 29 -3.64 -25.86 25.76
CA LEU A 29 -2.79 -24.68 25.96
C LEU A 29 -1.64 -24.57 24.95
N ALA A 30 -1.32 -25.64 24.23
CA ALA A 30 -0.39 -25.60 23.10
C ALA A 30 -0.92 -24.76 21.92
N ASP A 31 -2.24 -24.57 21.83
CA ASP A 31 -2.92 -23.76 20.82
C ASP A 31 -3.11 -22.29 21.27
N PHE A 32 -2.44 -21.89 22.35
CA PHE A 32 -2.50 -20.52 22.86
C PHE A 32 -1.48 -19.60 22.15
N PRO A 33 -1.83 -18.36 21.76
CA PRO A 33 -3.15 -17.72 21.90
C PRO A 33 -4.10 -18.00 20.73
N SER A 34 -3.62 -18.50 19.59
CA SER A 34 -4.41 -18.76 18.38
C SER A 34 -4.44 -20.25 18.04
N PRO A 35 -5.62 -20.85 17.77
CA PRO A 35 -6.92 -20.20 17.55
C PRO A 35 -7.81 -19.98 18.80
N LEU A 36 -7.28 -20.12 20.02
CA LEU A 36 -8.11 -20.12 21.25
C LEU A 36 -8.79 -18.79 21.58
N LEU A 37 -8.02 -17.70 21.61
CA LEU A 37 -8.50 -16.35 21.94
C LEU A 37 -8.34 -15.38 20.76
N ILE A 38 -7.58 -15.75 19.73
CA ILE A 38 -7.34 -14.92 18.56
C ILE A 38 -7.71 -15.70 17.30
N LYS A 39 -8.61 -15.13 16.51
CA LYS A 39 -9.07 -15.70 15.24
C LYS A 39 -8.98 -14.62 14.17
N ASP A 40 -8.27 -14.91 13.08
CA ASP A 40 -8.18 -14.04 11.90
C ASP A 40 -7.86 -12.57 12.26
N THR A 41 -6.83 -12.36 13.12
CA THR A 41 -6.39 -11.05 13.67
C THR A 41 -7.35 -10.32 14.62
N THR A 42 -8.49 -10.91 14.96
CA THR A 42 -9.42 -10.41 15.98
C THR A 42 -9.25 -11.16 17.30
N PHE A 43 -9.23 -10.43 18.42
CA PHE A 43 -9.29 -11.04 19.75
C PHE A 43 -10.74 -11.50 20.04
N ASP A 44 -11.02 -12.78 19.82
CA ASP A 44 -12.34 -13.41 19.98
C ASP A 44 -12.60 -13.86 21.43
N ALA A 45 -12.38 -12.97 22.40
CA ALA A 45 -12.68 -13.20 23.81
C ALA A 45 -12.94 -11.91 24.59
N ASP A 46 -13.86 -11.94 25.56
CA ASP A 46 -14.01 -10.85 26.51
C ASP A 46 -12.92 -10.99 27.60
N ILE A 47 -12.22 -9.89 27.88
CA ILE A 47 -11.20 -9.81 28.92
C ILE A 47 -11.88 -9.42 30.24
N VAL A 48 -11.66 -10.18 31.31
CA VAL A 48 -12.40 -10.01 32.57
C VAL A 48 -11.47 -9.98 33.77
N TYR A 49 -11.59 -8.93 34.58
CA TYR A 49 -10.99 -8.83 35.91
C TYR A 49 -12.06 -8.90 37.01
N GLY A 50 -11.68 -9.33 38.20
CA GLY A 50 -12.61 -9.37 39.33
C GLY A 50 -12.81 -8.01 40.00
N THR A 51 -14.04 -7.66 40.39
CA THR A 51 -14.29 -6.41 41.14
C THR A 51 -13.64 -6.38 42.51
N ASN A 52 -13.22 -7.53 43.05
CA ASN A 52 -12.44 -7.63 44.29
C ASN A 52 -10.96 -7.99 44.03
N ALA A 53 -10.48 -7.83 42.79
CA ALA A 53 -9.10 -8.11 42.44
C ALA A 53 -8.13 -7.10 43.07
N ASP A 54 -6.94 -7.58 43.43
CA ASP A 54 -5.87 -6.69 43.87
C ASP A 54 -5.38 -5.86 42.66
N PRO A 55 -4.97 -4.58 42.84
CA PRO A 55 -4.43 -3.78 41.74
C PRO A 55 -3.30 -4.48 40.96
N SER A 56 -2.52 -5.34 41.62
CA SER A 56 -1.47 -6.14 40.95
C SER A 56 -2.01 -7.22 40.00
N ASP A 57 -3.23 -7.72 40.21
CA ASP A 57 -3.90 -8.63 39.26
C ASP A 57 -4.36 -7.88 38.01
N ILE A 58 -4.85 -6.65 38.17
CA ILE A 58 -5.27 -5.77 37.05
C ILE A 58 -4.05 -5.33 36.24
N MET A 59 -2.96 -4.94 36.89
CA MET A 59 -1.69 -4.65 36.19
C MET A 59 -1.16 -5.88 35.45
N GLY A 60 -1.20 -7.04 36.09
CA GLY A 60 -0.81 -8.31 35.48
C GLY A 60 -1.65 -8.65 34.25
N LEU A 61 -2.95 -8.33 34.27
CA LEU A 61 -3.85 -8.48 33.14
C LEU A 61 -3.44 -7.58 31.97
N VAL A 62 -3.26 -6.28 32.20
CA VAL A 62 -2.85 -5.31 31.15
C VAL A 62 -1.54 -5.76 30.50
N ASP A 63 -0.58 -6.17 31.32
CA ASP A 63 0.74 -6.66 30.87
C ASP A 63 0.63 -7.93 30.01
N ALA A 64 -0.24 -8.87 30.38
CA ALA A 64 -0.46 -10.10 29.63
C ALA A 64 -1.17 -9.83 28.30
N VAL A 65 -2.17 -8.95 28.33
CA VAL A 65 -2.97 -8.57 27.16
C VAL A 65 -2.14 -7.82 26.13
N ALA A 66 -1.25 -6.92 26.56
CA ALA A 66 -0.35 -6.20 25.65
C ALA A 66 0.52 -7.15 24.80
N ALA A 67 0.86 -8.34 25.29
CA ALA A 67 1.61 -9.34 24.53
C ALA A 67 0.82 -9.97 23.38
N PHE A 68 -0.50 -9.80 23.34
CA PHE A 68 -1.36 -10.29 22.27
C PHE A 68 -1.61 -9.26 21.19
N SER A 69 -1.15 -8.01 21.38
CA SER A 69 -1.38 -6.90 20.44
C SER A 69 -0.71 -7.12 19.09
N VAL A 70 0.23 -8.07 19.00
CA VAL A 70 0.90 -8.48 17.77
C VAL A 70 1.01 -10.01 17.76
N ILE A 71 0.64 -10.65 16.66
CA ILE A 71 0.83 -12.08 16.40
C ILE A 71 1.73 -12.30 15.18
N GLU A 72 2.53 -13.36 15.21
CA GLU A 72 3.23 -13.84 14.03
C GLU A 72 2.29 -14.74 13.21
N THR A 73 2.11 -14.42 11.93
CA THR A 73 1.40 -15.27 10.96
C THR A 73 2.37 -15.70 9.86
N GLU A 74 2.23 -16.94 9.39
CA GLU A 74 3.02 -17.40 8.23
C GLU A 74 2.31 -16.96 6.95
N SER A 75 3.01 -16.19 6.12
CA SER A 75 2.58 -15.82 4.77
C SER A 75 3.52 -16.44 3.76
N THR A 76 2.97 -17.13 2.76
CA THR A 76 3.74 -17.70 1.65
C THR A 76 3.79 -16.68 0.51
N VAL A 77 4.93 -16.01 0.38
CA VAL A 77 5.20 -15.06 -0.71
C VAL A 77 5.69 -15.85 -1.94
N THR A 78 4.95 -15.75 -3.05
CA THR A 78 5.19 -16.60 -4.23
C THR A 78 6.04 -15.95 -5.32
N SER A 79 6.29 -14.64 -5.22
CA SER A 79 7.09 -13.86 -6.18
C SER A 79 8.13 -12.98 -5.47
N ALA A 80 9.22 -12.67 -6.15
CA ALA A 80 10.37 -11.95 -5.59
C ALA A 80 10.15 -10.42 -5.40
N ASP A 81 8.94 -9.91 -5.61
CA ASP A 81 8.59 -8.49 -5.55
C ASP A 81 7.28 -8.23 -4.78
N GLU A 82 6.85 -9.17 -3.93
CA GLU A 82 5.65 -8.98 -3.11
C GLU A 82 5.98 -8.04 -1.94
N ILE A 83 5.29 -6.89 -1.90
CA ILE A 83 5.41 -5.90 -0.84
C ILE A 83 4.54 -6.36 0.32
N SER A 84 5.14 -6.49 1.49
CA SER A 84 4.46 -6.85 2.72
C SER A 84 4.45 -5.66 3.69
N ALA A 85 3.37 -5.51 4.43
CA ALA A 85 3.20 -4.49 5.44
C ALA A 85 3.19 -5.12 6.85
N VAL A 86 3.84 -4.47 7.80
CA VAL A 86 3.69 -4.73 9.24
C VAL A 86 2.80 -3.62 9.79
N GLY A 87 1.53 -3.96 10.05
CA GLY A 87 0.47 -3.00 10.37
C GLY A 87 -0.70 -3.13 9.39
N GLU A 88 -1.67 -2.22 9.49
CA GLU A 88 -2.76 -2.14 8.52
C GLU A 88 -2.36 -1.36 7.28
N ALA A 89 -2.64 -1.92 6.11
CA ALA A 89 -2.38 -1.29 4.83
C ALA A 89 -3.34 -1.81 3.75
N ALA A 90 -3.89 -0.90 2.97
CA ALA A 90 -4.72 -1.15 1.81
C ALA A 90 -4.00 -0.67 0.55
N LYS A 91 -3.89 -1.55 -0.44
CA LYS A 91 -3.35 -1.20 -1.76
C LYS A 91 -4.45 -0.56 -2.61
N ILE A 92 -4.13 0.53 -3.32
CA ILE A 92 -5.10 1.23 -4.17
C ILE A 92 -5.53 0.39 -5.38
N GLU A 93 -4.65 -0.47 -5.88
CA GLU A 93 -4.95 -1.30 -7.04
C GLU A 93 -6.05 -2.33 -6.75
N THR A 94 -6.82 -2.68 -7.78
CA THR A 94 -7.83 -3.74 -7.70
C THR A 94 -7.39 -4.97 -8.49
N SER A 95 -8.09 -6.09 -8.33
CA SER A 95 -7.84 -7.29 -9.12
C SER A 95 -8.03 -7.11 -10.64
N THR A 96 -8.69 -6.03 -11.07
CA THR A 96 -9.02 -5.76 -12.48
C THR A 96 -8.38 -4.51 -13.06
N LYS A 97 -7.81 -3.64 -12.22
CA LYS A 97 -7.18 -2.38 -12.63
C LYS A 97 -5.96 -2.06 -11.78
N LYS A 98 -4.88 -1.69 -12.45
CA LYS A 98 -3.59 -1.30 -11.89
C LYS A 98 -3.32 0.17 -12.15
N LEU A 99 -2.47 0.81 -11.34
CA LEU A 99 -2.12 2.22 -11.50
C LEU A 99 -0.93 2.37 -12.45
N THR A 100 -1.21 2.43 -13.75
CA THR A 100 -0.18 2.52 -14.81
C THR A 100 0.15 3.96 -15.20
N LEU A 101 1.10 4.13 -16.12
CA LEU A 101 1.45 5.43 -16.70
C LEU A 101 0.61 5.78 -17.94
N GLY A 102 -0.55 5.14 -18.15
CA GLY A 102 -1.37 5.14 -19.37
C GLY A 102 -1.58 6.48 -20.10
N SER A 103 -2.10 6.42 -21.33
CA SER A 103 -2.17 7.57 -22.26
C SER A 103 -2.99 8.78 -21.78
N THR A 104 -3.88 8.59 -20.81
CA THR A 104 -4.63 9.66 -20.10
C THR A 104 -4.17 9.89 -18.67
N ARG A 105 -3.13 9.17 -18.24
CA ARG A 105 -2.68 8.92 -16.85
C ARG A 105 -3.79 8.24 -16.05
N ASP A 106 -3.50 7.06 -15.52
CA ASP A 106 -4.43 6.49 -14.54
C ASP A 106 -4.44 7.43 -13.33
N ASN A 107 -5.64 7.79 -12.90
CA ASN A 107 -5.85 8.54 -11.67
C ASN A 107 -6.38 7.59 -10.58
N LEU A 108 -6.10 7.93 -9.32
CA LEU A 108 -6.45 7.05 -8.19
C LEU A 108 -7.96 6.75 -8.14
N THR A 109 -8.82 7.70 -8.53
CA THR A 109 -10.28 7.53 -8.49
C THR A 109 -10.82 6.60 -9.59
N GLU A 110 -10.12 6.45 -10.70
CA GLU A 110 -10.45 5.48 -11.76
C GLU A 110 -10.06 4.05 -11.40
N ILE A 111 -9.02 3.90 -10.56
CA ILE A 111 -8.52 2.60 -10.10
C ILE A 111 -9.34 2.10 -8.91
N LYS A 112 -9.49 2.92 -7.87
CA LYS A 112 -10.28 2.62 -6.68
C LYS A 112 -11.49 3.55 -6.64
N THR A 113 -12.57 3.11 -7.29
CA THR A 113 -13.79 3.92 -7.44
C THR A 113 -14.66 3.95 -6.17
N ALA A 114 -14.63 2.86 -5.41
CA ALA A 114 -15.20 2.83 -4.05
C ALA A 114 -14.18 3.46 -3.08
N GLY A 115 -14.65 4.08 -2.01
CA GLY A 115 -13.75 4.48 -0.91
C GLY A 115 -13.08 3.24 -0.29
N LEU A 116 -11.99 3.47 0.44
CA LEU A 116 -11.48 2.49 1.40
C LEU A 116 -12.40 2.49 2.62
N ASP A 117 -12.67 1.33 3.19
CA ASP A 117 -13.57 1.09 4.32
C ASP A 117 -12.95 0.09 5.33
N ASP A 118 -13.76 -0.50 6.20
CA ASP A 118 -13.34 -1.44 7.24
C ASP A 118 -12.80 -2.77 6.67
N ASP A 119 -13.25 -3.19 5.50
CA ASP A 119 -12.69 -4.35 4.77
C ASP A 119 -11.24 -4.09 4.34
N ASP A 120 -10.89 -2.84 4.04
CA ASP A 120 -9.56 -2.40 3.63
C ASP A 120 -8.65 -2.05 4.83
N LEU A 121 -9.18 -1.36 5.86
CA LEU A 121 -8.46 -0.92 7.05
C LEU A 121 -9.28 -1.18 8.34
N PRO A 122 -9.25 -2.42 8.88
CA PRO A 122 -10.17 -2.88 9.92
C PRO A 122 -10.11 -2.18 11.29
N VAL A 123 -9.02 -1.48 11.61
CA VAL A 123 -8.88 -0.69 12.85
C VAL A 123 -9.04 0.79 12.55
N VAL A 124 -8.36 1.30 11.52
CA VAL A 124 -8.42 2.74 11.20
C VAL A 124 -9.83 3.13 10.75
N LEU A 125 -10.49 2.32 9.92
CA LEU A 125 -11.81 2.60 9.36
C LEU A 125 -12.90 1.68 9.92
N ALA A 126 -12.69 1.15 11.13
CA ALA A 126 -13.65 0.26 11.76
C ALA A 126 -15.06 0.89 11.83
N ASP A 127 -16.07 0.15 11.39
CA ASP A 127 -17.45 0.50 11.67
C ASP A 127 -17.71 0.56 13.18
N GLY A 128 -18.69 1.36 13.58
CA GLY A 128 -19.04 1.52 14.98
C GLY A 128 -20.50 1.84 15.23
N THR A 129 -20.84 1.87 16.51
CA THR A 129 -22.17 2.27 16.98
C THR A 129 -22.00 3.42 17.95
N PHE A 130 -22.62 4.56 17.63
CA PHE A 130 -22.77 5.66 18.55
C PHE A 130 -23.97 5.41 19.46
N VAL A 131 -23.79 5.63 20.76
CA VAL A 131 -24.86 5.46 21.76
C VAL A 131 -25.15 6.84 22.35
N ALA A 132 -26.37 7.32 22.14
CA ALA A 132 -26.84 8.58 22.71
C ALA A 132 -27.16 8.43 24.20
N ASP A 133 -27.26 9.55 24.93
CA ASP A 133 -27.56 9.54 26.38
C ASP A 133 -28.89 8.84 26.73
N ASP A 134 -29.88 8.90 25.83
CA ASP A 134 -31.17 8.23 25.99
C ASP A 134 -31.11 6.70 25.71
N GLY A 135 -29.93 6.19 25.35
CA GLY A 135 -29.66 4.81 25.00
C GLY A 135 -30.00 4.43 23.56
N ALA A 136 -30.36 5.39 22.69
CA ALA A 136 -30.53 5.12 21.27
C ALA A 136 -29.18 4.80 20.60
N GLU A 137 -29.18 3.77 19.77
CA GLU A 137 -28.00 3.29 19.04
C GLU A 137 -28.07 3.72 17.57
N TYR A 138 -26.96 4.22 17.05
CA TYR A 138 -26.79 4.69 15.67
C TYR A 138 -25.51 4.08 15.08
N ASP A 139 -25.66 3.16 14.14
CA ASP A 139 -24.53 2.55 13.44
C ASP A 139 -23.94 3.52 12.41
N TYR A 140 -22.62 3.56 12.31
CA TYR A 140 -21.88 4.37 11.35
C TYR A 140 -20.77 3.59 10.65
N GLU A 141 -20.51 3.99 9.41
CA GLU A 141 -19.44 3.49 8.56
C GLU A 141 -18.37 4.57 8.37
N GLN A 142 -17.10 4.18 8.24
CA GLN A 142 -16.00 5.12 7.99
C GLN A 142 -15.35 4.83 6.65
N THR A 143 -15.10 5.89 5.85
CA THR A 143 -14.47 5.74 4.54
C THR A 143 -13.40 6.78 4.25
N ILE A 144 -12.40 6.40 3.45
CA ILE A 144 -11.42 7.32 2.83
C ILE A 144 -11.59 7.26 1.32
N LYS A 145 -11.72 8.43 0.68
CA LYS A 145 -11.88 8.52 -0.76
C LYS A 145 -10.99 9.59 -1.36
N PHE A 146 -10.20 9.23 -2.37
CA PHE A 146 -9.44 10.22 -3.14
C PHE A 146 -10.38 11.09 -3.99
N ASN A 147 -9.99 12.35 -4.17
CA ASN A 147 -10.69 13.27 -5.05
C ASN A 147 -10.16 13.18 -6.50
N ASP A 148 -10.93 13.70 -7.46
CA ASP A 148 -10.64 13.54 -8.88
C ASP A 148 -9.27 14.12 -9.29
N SER A 149 -8.66 13.50 -10.29
CA SER A 149 -7.40 13.96 -10.94
C SER A 149 -6.16 13.94 -10.03
N VAL A 150 -6.07 13.01 -9.07
CA VAL A 150 -4.81 12.66 -8.43
C VAL A 150 -4.05 11.71 -9.36
N ALA A 151 -2.94 12.19 -9.95
CA ALA A 151 -2.28 11.51 -11.05
C ALA A 151 -1.05 10.71 -10.59
N PHE A 152 -0.81 9.56 -11.22
CA PHE A 152 0.47 8.86 -11.14
C PHE A 152 1.33 9.20 -12.36
N MET A 153 2.57 9.64 -12.14
CA MET A 153 3.42 10.14 -13.22
C MET A 153 4.91 10.10 -12.90
N HIS A 154 5.72 10.17 -13.96
CA HIS A 154 7.15 10.47 -13.86
C HIS A 154 7.34 11.98 -13.96
N TYR A 155 7.88 12.61 -12.92
CA TYR A 155 8.01 14.06 -12.81
C TYR A 155 9.29 14.45 -12.06
N SER A 156 9.70 15.70 -12.21
CA SER A 156 10.76 16.35 -11.43
C SER A 156 10.30 17.77 -11.15
N ASP A 157 10.41 18.16 -9.88
CA ASP A 157 10.03 19.47 -9.37
C ASP A 157 11.23 20.11 -8.66
N SER A 158 11.41 21.43 -8.77
CA SER A 158 12.52 22.11 -8.11
C SER A 158 12.40 22.14 -6.59
N ASP A 159 11.19 22.02 -6.06
CA ASP A 159 10.89 22.05 -4.62
C ASP A 159 10.83 20.63 -4.01
N PHE A 160 11.07 19.58 -4.81
CA PHE A 160 11.03 18.18 -4.39
C PHE A 160 12.30 17.43 -4.78
N MET A 161 12.87 16.66 -3.84
CA MET A 161 14.04 15.79 -4.04
C MET A 161 15.22 16.46 -4.79
N ASP A 162 15.50 17.73 -4.54
CA ASP A 162 16.55 18.49 -5.23
C ASP A 162 16.45 18.41 -6.78
N LYS A 163 15.23 18.34 -7.32
CA LYS A 163 14.94 18.22 -8.77
C LYS A 163 15.27 16.86 -9.37
N GLU A 164 15.58 15.84 -8.57
CA GLU A 164 15.74 14.48 -9.08
C GLU A 164 14.41 13.93 -9.65
N PRO A 165 14.41 13.35 -10.86
CA PRO A 165 13.20 12.78 -11.44
C PRO A 165 12.78 11.48 -10.77
N ALA A 166 11.49 11.38 -10.45
CA ALA A 166 10.91 10.22 -9.78
C ALA A 166 9.53 9.86 -10.36
N LEU A 167 9.14 8.59 -10.17
CA LEU A 167 7.76 8.17 -10.28
C LEU A 167 7.04 8.53 -8.97
N MET A 168 5.86 9.14 -9.07
CA MET A 168 5.15 9.68 -7.91
C MET A 168 3.64 9.80 -8.15
N VAL A 169 2.88 9.79 -7.06
CA VAL A 169 1.54 10.38 -7.03
C VAL A 169 1.69 11.88 -6.82
N TYR A 170 1.02 12.66 -7.66
CA TYR A 170 1.11 14.11 -7.66
C TYR A 170 -0.26 14.77 -7.54
N ARG A 171 -0.33 15.80 -6.68
CA ARG A 171 -1.49 16.71 -6.59
C ARG A 171 -1.03 18.16 -6.53
N ASN A 172 -1.57 18.98 -7.44
CA ASN A 172 -1.39 20.44 -7.39
C ASN A 172 -1.97 21.02 -6.09
N LYS A 173 -1.32 22.05 -5.56
CA LYS A 173 -1.85 22.84 -4.44
C LYS A 173 -3.25 23.40 -4.67
N LYS A 174 -3.97 23.61 -3.57
CA LYS A 174 -5.32 24.18 -3.47
C LYS A 174 -6.40 23.38 -4.18
N LEU A 175 -6.12 22.13 -4.52
CA LEU A 175 -7.09 21.17 -5.00
C LEU A 175 -7.31 20.10 -3.93
N GLU A 176 -8.55 19.65 -3.78
CA GLU A 176 -8.92 18.60 -2.82
C GLU A 176 -8.15 17.32 -3.14
N PHE A 177 -7.53 16.72 -2.14
CA PHE A 177 -6.72 15.52 -2.33
C PHE A 177 -7.51 14.26 -1.98
N LEU A 178 -8.16 14.26 -0.81
CA LEU A 178 -9.00 13.18 -0.33
C LEU A 178 -10.02 13.69 0.69
N ASP A 179 -11.07 12.90 0.87
CA ASP A 179 -12.06 13.05 1.94
C ASP A 179 -12.01 11.83 2.86
N TYR A 180 -12.10 12.08 4.16
CA TYR A 180 -12.51 11.09 5.15
C TYR A 180 -13.97 11.37 5.53
N THR A 181 -14.79 10.32 5.61
CA THR A 181 -16.21 10.44 5.94
C THR A 181 -16.58 9.44 7.03
N LEU A 182 -17.24 9.92 8.08
CA LEU A 182 -18.03 9.12 9.01
C LEU A 182 -19.51 9.29 8.63
N ASP A 183 -20.16 8.21 8.20
CA ASP A 183 -21.51 8.18 7.64
C ASP A 183 -22.43 7.41 8.57
N PHE A 184 -23.38 8.11 9.23
CA PHE A 184 -24.37 7.42 10.05
C PHE A 184 -25.41 6.76 9.14
N THR A 185 -25.58 5.45 9.27
CA THR A 185 -26.58 4.68 8.50
C THR A 185 -28.02 5.17 8.71
N LYS A 186 -28.23 5.89 9.82
CA LYS A 186 -29.41 6.66 10.16
C LYS A 186 -28.98 7.90 10.93
N ASP A 187 -29.52 9.07 10.58
CA ASP A 187 -29.26 10.33 11.28
C ASP A 187 -29.33 10.17 12.81
N VAL A 188 -28.32 10.68 13.51
CA VAL A 188 -28.31 10.79 14.98
C VAL A 188 -29.33 11.85 15.38
N GLU A 189 -30.54 11.42 15.73
CA GLU A 189 -31.58 12.31 16.22
C GLU A 189 -31.28 12.69 17.67
N ALA A 190 -31.01 13.98 17.90
CA ALA A 190 -30.74 14.52 19.22
C ALA A 190 -31.62 15.75 19.51
N ASP A 191 -32.10 15.85 20.74
CA ASP A 191 -32.74 17.04 21.25
C ASP A 191 -31.66 18.10 21.57
N TYR A 192 -31.96 19.37 21.28
CA TYR A 192 -31.12 20.49 21.69
C TYR A 192 -31.93 21.48 22.53
N THR A 193 -31.31 22.04 23.56
CA THR A 193 -31.98 23.01 24.43
C THR A 193 -31.79 24.43 23.88
N THR A 194 -32.63 25.38 24.30
CA THR A 194 -32.35 26.82 24.07
C THR A 194 -31.76 27.49 25.32
N ALA A 195 -31.55 26.69 26.37
CA ALA A 195 -30.77 27.06 27.54
C ALA A 195 -29.30 26.66 27.30
N ASN A 196 -28.38 27.02 28.19
CA ASN A 196 -26.99 26.54 28.18
C ASN A 196 -26.26 26.58 26.83
N ASN A 197 -26.30 27.72 26.12
CA ASN A 197 -25.62 27.89 24.83
C ASN A 197 -26.03 26.91 23.71
N ASN A 198 -27.29 26.46 23.72
CA ASN A 198 -27.83 25.54 22.73
C ASN A 198 -27.16 24.16 22.69
N GLU A 199 -26.88 23.64 23.87
CA GLU A 199 -26.41 22.28 24.15
C GLU A 199 -27.23 21.19 23.44
N ILE A 200 -26.55 20.20 22.85
CA ILE A 200 -27.12 18.99 22.25
C ILE A 200 -26.95 17.85 23.27
N THR A 201 -27.89 17.73 24.18
CA THR A 201 -27.75 16.93 25.41
C THR A 201 -27.63 15.44 25.17
N ASP A 202 -28.19 14.92 24.08
CA ASP A 202 -28.15 13.49 23.79
C ASP A 202 -26.78 13.04 23.23
N ILE A 203 -25.91 14.00 22.87
CA ILE A 203 -24.61 13.75 22.24
C ILE A 203 -23.44 14.09 23.18
N GLU A 204 -23.58 15.10 24.03
CA GLU A 204 -22.56 15.46 25.02
C GLU A 204 -22.30 14.31 26.00
N ASP A 205 -21.05 14.17 26.44
CA ASP A 205 -20.53 13.09 27.29
C ASP A 205 -20.59 11.68 26.70
N GLN A 206 -21.04 11.53 25.45
CA GLN A 206 -21.03 10.25 24.73
C GLN A 206 -19.70 10.01 24.00
N LYS A 207 -19.49 8.77 23.57
CA LYS A 207 -18.25 8.35 22.90
C LYS A 207 -18.42 8.21 21.40
N LEU A 208 -17.43 8.68 20.65
CA LEU A 208 -17.34 8.50 19.21
C LEU A 208 -15.95 8.01 18.83
N THR A 209 -15.86 7.02 17.94
CA THR A 209 -14.58 6.55 17.41
C THR A 209 -14.39 7.10 16.01
N ILE A 210 -13.27 7.79 15.80
CA ILE A 210 -12.88 8.42 14.54
C ILE A 210 -11.47 7.93 14.22
N LEU A 211 -11.27 7.36 13.04
CA LEU A 211 -9.97 6.92 12.54
C LEU A 211 -9.21 5.98 13.51
N GLY A 212 -9.95 5.05 14.14
CA GLY A 212 -9.43 4.10 15.13
C GLY A 212 -9.13 4.68 16.52
N LYS A 213 -9.43 5.96 16.77
CA LYS A 213 -9.28 6.63 18.06
C LYS A 213 -10.65 6.91 18.67
N THR A 214 -10.85 6.53 19.93
CA THR A 214 -12.08 6.84 20.67
C THR A 214 -11.93 8.15 21.44
N TYR A 215 -12.94 9.00 21.31
CA TYR A 215 -13.04 10.28 22.01
C TYR A 215 -14.34 10.35 22.81
N ASP A 216 -14.33 11.08 23.92
CA ASP A 216 -15.53 11.55 24.60
C ASP A 216 -15.90 12.94 24.04
N ILE A 217 -17.17 13.17 23.77
CA ILE A 217 -17.68 14.44 23.25
C ILE A 217 -17.88 15.38 24.45
N THR A 218 -16.87 16.18 24.76
CA THR A 218 -16.88 17.10 25.92
C THR A 218 -17.72 18.36 25.71
N THR A 219 -18.10 18.66 24.46
CA THR A 219 -19.00 19.76 24.12
C THR A 219 -19.79 19.38 22.88
N ALA A 220 -21.12 19.48 22.92
CA ALA A 220 -21.97 19.40 21.73
C ALA A 220 -22.95 20.59 21.69
N GLN A 221 -22.83 21.47 20.70
CA GLN A 221 -23.61 22.71 20.64
C GLN A 221 -24.19 22.96 19.25
N ASN A 222 -25.41 23.50 19.22
CA ASN A 222 -26.09 23.94 18.00
C ASN A 222 -26.43 25.45 18.08
N SER A 223 -25.45 26.30 17.81
CA SER A 223 -25.57 27.76 18.00
C SER A 223 -26.56 28.43 17.03
N SER A 224 -26.88 27.80 15.91
CA SER A 224 -27.89 28.23 14.92
C SER A 224 -28.25 27.06 14.01
N ALA A 225 -29.28 27.15 13.15
CA ALA A 225 -29.72 26.04 12.29
C ALA A 225 -28.63 25.37 11.40
N ILE A 226 -27.45 25.97 11.28
CA ILE A 226 -26.29 25.51 10.49
C ILE A 226 -24.96 25.71 11.24
N ASN A 227 -24.99 25.83 12.59
CA ASN A 227 -23.77 26.04 13.38
C ASN A 227 -23.66 24.96 14.46
N VAL A 228 -23.05 23.84 14.09
CA VAL A 228 -22.78 22.71 14.98
C VAL A 228 -21.33 22.75 15.42
N LYS A 229 -21.11 22.55 16.71
CA LYS A 229 -19.77 22.42 17.29
C LYS A 229 -19.72 21.15 18.12
N LEU A 230 -18.78 20.28 17.81
CA LEU A 230 -18.39 19.13 18.60
C LEU A 230 -16.94 19.33 19.06
N GLU A 231 -16.70 19.34 20.37
CA GLU A 231 -15.36 19.19 20.93
C GLU A 231 -15.24 17.78 21.48
N LEU A 232 -14.23 17.07 21.01
CA LEU A 232 -13.96 15.69 21.35
C LEU A 232 -12.61 15.62 22.05
N MET A 233 -12.52 14.87 23.15
CA MET A 233 -11.29 14.67 23.89
C MET A 233 -11.00 13.18 24.06
N GLY A 234 -9.79 12.79 23.71
CA GLY A 234 -9.28 11.44 23.94
C GLY A 234 -7.87 11.51 24.52
N GLY A 235 -7.31 10.35 24.84
CA GLY A 235 -5.92 10.28 25.26
C GLY A 235 -5.44 8.85 25.47
N ALA A 236 -4.13 8.67 25.45
CA ALA A 236 -3.52 7.36 25.62
C ALA A 236 -3.82 6.73 26.99
N ILE A 237 -4.01 7.56 28.02
CA ILE A 237 -4.33 7.13 29.39
C ILE A 237 -5.48 8.00 29.90
N SER A 238 -6.51 7.36 30.46
CA SER A 238 -7.54 8.00 31.28
C SER A 238 -7.46 7.49 32.71
N ASP A 239 -7.63 8.36 33.69
CA ASP A 239 -7.75 7.96 35.09
C ASP A 239 -8.53 8.99 35.91
N VAL A 240 -9.00 8.57 37.09
CA VAL A 240 -9.63 9.44 38.09
C VAL A 240 -8.69 9.59 39.28
N LEU A 241 -8.44 10.84 39.68
CA LEU A 241 -7.62 11.14 40.86
C LEU A 241 -8.37 12.06 41.83
N GLU A 242 -8.23 11.76 43.12
CA GLU A 242 -8.69 12.62 44.20
C GLU A 242 -7.73 13.79 44.44
N GLN A 243 -8.24 14.91 44.95
CA GLN A 243 -7.39 16.02 45.37
C GLN A 243 -6.36 15.56 46.43
N GLY A 244 -5.08 15.81 46.13
CA GLY A 244 -3.94 15.42 46.94
C GLY A 244 -3.39 14.02 46.60
N GLN A 245 -4.05 13.27 45.71
CA GLN A 245 -3.56 11.98 45.25
C GLN A 245 -2.42 12.17 44.24
N THR A 246 -1.45 11.25 44.28
CA THR A 246 -0.35 11.17 43.32
C THR A 246 -0.27 9.75 42.77
N LYS A 247 -0.10 9.62 41.46
CA LYS A 247 0.07 8.34 40.77
C LYS A 247 1.06 8.48 39.61
N THR A 248 1.82 7.42 39.34
CA THR A 248 2.77 7.40 38.23
C THR A 248 2.20 6.62 37.06
N TYR A 249 2.29 7.19 35.87
CA TYR A 249 1.83 6.63 34.60
C TYR A 249 2.99 6.48 33.64
N THR A 250 3.00 5.44 32.81
CA THR A 250 4.02 5.27 31.78
C THR A 250 3.41 5.51 30.41
N LEU A 251 3.89 6.53 29.70
CA LEU A 251 3.47 6.88 28.35
C LEU A 251 4.69 6.87 27.43
N ASN A 252 4.64 6.10 26.33
CA ASN A 252 5.74 5.95 25.37
C ASN A 252 7.10 5.59 26.02
N GLY A 253 7.07 4.72 27.05
CA GLY A 253 8.26 4.27 27.78
C GLY A 253 8.86 5.30 28.75
N LYS A 254 8.19 6.43 28.97
CA LYS A 254 8.57 7.46 29.95
C LYS A 254 7.55 7.53 31.09
N ASP A 255 8.04 7.69 32.31
CA ASP A 255 7.20 7.81 33.50
C ASP A 255 6.79 9.27 33.77
N TYR A 256 5.53 9.43 34.17
CA TYR A 256 4.86 10.67 34.52
C TYR A 256 4.25 10.54 35.90
N GLU A 257 4.86 11.15 36.91
CA GLU A 257 4.26 11.30 38.24
C GLU A 257 3.26 12.45 38.18
N VAL A 258 1.96 12.14 38.23
CA VAL A 258 0.85 13.10 38.18
C VAL A 258 0.23 13.21 39.57
N GLU A 259 0.18 14.43 40.09
CA GLU A 259 -0.43 14.78 41.38
C GLU A 259 -1.56 15.80 41.16
N VAL A 260 -2.75 15.56 41.72
CA VAL A 260 -3.83 16.57 41.74
C VAL A 260 -3.60 17.48 42.94
N THR A 261 -3.21 18.73 42.69
CA THR A 261 -2.81 19.65 43.77
C THR A 261 -3.96 20.52 44.29
N TYR A 262 -5.00 20.71 43.48
CA TYR A 262 -6.12 21.59 43.78
C TYR A 262 -7.31 21.25 42.88
N ILE A 263 -8.50 21.19 43.46
CA ILE A 263 -9.81 21.22 42.83
C ILE A 263 -10.64 22.29 43.57
N GLY A 264 -11.36 23.12 42.83
CA GLY A 264 -12.26 24.12 43.41
C GLY A 264 -12.40 25.40 42.59
N GLY A 265 -13.42 26.20 42.88
CA GLY A 265 -13.57 27.54 42.34
C GLY A 265 -15.01 28.03 42.38
N THR A 266 -15.29 29.21 41.83
CA THR A 266 -16.70 29.58 41.49
C THR A 266 -17.16 28.90 40.20
N THR A 267 -16.21 28.48 39.39
CA THR A 267 -16.37 27.56 38.29
C THR A 267 -15.29 26.52 38.50
N SER A 268 -15.69 25.24 38.51
CA SER A 268 -14.84 24.13 38.90
C SER A 268 -13.56 24.11 38.08
N LYS A 269 -12.42 24.01 38.78
CA LYS A 269 -11.08 24.07 38.17
C LYS A 269 -10.14 23.13 38.90
N VAL A 270 -9.21 22.57 38.14
CA VAL A 270 -8.18 21.66 38.65
C VAL A 270 -6.76 22.16 38.36
N LYS A 271 -5.80 21.79 39.20
CA LYS A 271 -4.35 21.93 38.92
C LYS A 271 -3.62 20.62 39.15
N PHE A 272 -2.78 20.27 38.21
CA PHE A 272 -1.90 19.11 38.31
C PHE A 272 -0.47 19.54 38.62
N LYS A 273 0.29 18.63 39.22
CA LYS A 273 1.75 18.65 39.25
C LYS A 273 2.25 17.40 38.56
N VAL A 274 2.85 17.55 37.38
CA VAL A 274 3.33 16.44 36.55
C VAL A 274 4.86 16.49 36.49
N ASN A 275 5.54 15.46 37.00
CA ASN A 275 7.02 15.40 37.06
C ASN A 275 7.66 16.67 37.68
N GLY A 276 6.97 17.29 38.63
CA GLY A 276 7.42 18.53 39.29
C GLY A 276 6.98 19.83 38.63
N GLU A 277 6.42 19.79 37.42
CA GLU A 277 5.82 20.94 36.72
C GLU A 277 4.37 21.15 37.19
N VAL A 278 4.03 22.34 37.68
CA VAL A 278 2.66 22.67 38.12
C VAL A 278 1.91 23.35 36.99
N THR A 279 0.73 22.84 36.64
CA THR A 279 -0.11 23.39 35.58
C THR A 279 -0.83 24.67 36.03
N ASP A 280 -1.29 25.46 35.06
CA ASP A 280 -2.34 26.45 35.31
C ASP A 280 -3.65 25.78 35.72
N ALA A 281 -4.58 26.57 36.29
CA ALA A 281 -5.91 26.08 36.63
C ALA A 281 -6.73 25.83 35.35
N LYS A 282 -7.19 24.60 35.17
CA LYS A 282 -7.92 24.15 33.97
C LYS A 282 -9.35 23.78 34.33
N GLN A 283 -10.27 24.07 33.42
CA GLN A 283 -11.68 23.66 33.51
C GLN A 283 -11.88 22.36 32.73
N GLU A 284 -13.03 21.74 32.90
CA GLU A 284 -13.52 20.67 32.02
C GLU A 284 -13.42 21.08 30.55
N GLY A 285 -13.08 20.14 29.68
CA GLY A 285 -12.85 20.35 28.25
C GLY A 285 -11.56 21.10 27.90
N GLN A 286 -10.74 21.50 28.88
CA GLN A 286 -9.47 22.20 28.61
C GLN A 286 -8.27 21.26 28.66
N THR A 287 -7.31 21.53 27.79
CA THR A 287 -6.01 20.84 27.76
C THR A 287 -4.89 21.74 28.27
N VAL A 288 -3.78 21.12 28.65
CA VAL A 288 -2.52 21.78 29.01
C VAL A 288 -1.35 21.01 28.42
N LYS A 289 -0.50 21.71 27.66
CA LYS A 289 0.74 21.17 27.12
C LYS A 289 1.87 21.38 28.12
N LEU A 290 2.50 20.28 28.53
CA LEU A 290 3.65 20.29 29.44
C LEU A 290 4.93 20.72 28.71
N SER A 291 5.97 21.03 29.47
CA SER A 291 7.27 21.47 28.91
C SER A 291 7.96 20.45 27.99
N ASP A 292 7.63 19.17 28.11
CA ASP A 292 8.14 18.10 27.24
C ASP A 292 7.27 17.85 25.99
N GLY A 293 6.20 18.62 25.81
CA GLY A 293 5.27 18.52 24.69
C GLY A 293 4.08 17.59 24.93
N THR A 294 4.06 16.81 26.02
CA THR A 294 2.93 15.93 26.37
C THR A 294 1.72 16.78 26.78
N THR A 295 0.54 16.42 26.30
CA THR A 295 -0.70 17.12 26.63
C THR A 295 -1.45 16.38 27.75
N LEU A 296 -2.03 17.12 28.68
CA LEU A 296 -2.97 16.64 29.68
C LEU A 296 -4.33 17.30 29.45
N GLY A 297 -5.41 16.52 29.45
CA GLY A 297 -6.78 16.99 29.21
C GLY A 297 -7.64 16.78 30.44
N VAL A 298 -8.49 17.75 30.78
CA VAL A 298 -9.47 17.60 31.86
C VAL A 298 -10.79 17.17 31.25
N LYS A 299 -11.24 15.96 31.57
CA LYS A 299 -12.53 15.46 31.11
C LYS A 299 -13.65 16.00 32.00
N GLU A 300 -13.66 15.61 33.27
CA GLU A 300 -14.73 15.93 34.21
C GLU A 300 -14.15 16.28 35.59
N ILE A 301 -14.76 17.23 36.30
CA ILE A 301 -14.41 17.64 37.66
C ILE A 301 -15.61 17.38 38.57
N LEU A 302 -15.43 16.44 39.49
CA LEU A 302 -16.44 16.04 40.47
C LEU A 302 -16.12 16.72 41.81
N GLU A 303 -16.78 17.84 42.10
CA GLU A 303 -16.68 18.54 43.38
C GLU A 303 -17.72 17.99 44.37
N GLU A 304 -17.30 17.69 45.59
CA GLU A 304 -18.19 17.21 46.66
C GLU A 304 -18.47 18.35 47.64
N GLU A 305 -19.74 18.57 47.96
CA GLU A 305 -20.21 19.76 48.69
C GLU A 305 -20.27 19.53 50.22
N ALA A 306 -20.50 20.61 50.96
CA ALA A 306 -20.36 20.62 52.42
C ALA A 306 -21.27 19.60 53.15
N GLY A 307 -20.69 18.47 53.56
CA GLY A 307 -21.36 17.39 54.29
C GLY A 307 -20.93 15.98 53.86
N GLU A 308 -20.24 15.88 52.74
CA GLU A 308 -19.74 14.62 52.16
C GLU A 308 -18.39 14.19 52.75
N VAL A 309 -18.12 12.89 52.71
CA VAL A 309 -16.92 12.22 53.29
C VAL A 309 -15.86 11.87 52.23
N THR A 310 -16.17 12.18 50.98
CA THR A 310 -15.43 11.92 49.75
C THR A 310 -14.60 13.16 49.39
N ALA A 311 -13.39 12.96 48.86
CA ALA A 311 -12.55 14.06 48.38
C ALA A 311 -12.96 14.43 46.96
N ASP A 312 -12.78 15.70 46.57
CA ASP A 312 -13.00 16.16 45.20
C ASP A 312 -12.16 15.32 44.22
N GLN A 313 -12.72 15.00 43.06
CA GLN A 313 -12.13 14.13 42.05
C GLN A 313 -12.04 14.82 40.68
N VAL A 314 -11.11 14.35 39.86
CA VAL A 314 -11.00 14.75 38.45
C VAL A 314 -10.77 13.51 37.59
N GLU A 315 -11.52 13.38 36.51
CA GLU A 315 -11.20 12.48 35.41
C GLU A 315 -10.36 13.24 34.37
N PHE A 316 -9.23 12.67 33.97
CA PHE A 316 -8.28 13.34 33.08
C PHE A 316 -7.66 12.38 32.08
N TYR A 317 -7.16 12.96 30.99
CA TYR A 317 -6.38 12.29 29.96
C TYR A 317 -4.91 12.69 30.06
N LEU A 318 -3.99 11.71 30.00
CA LEU A 318 -2.56 11.93 29.78
C LEU A 318 -2.17 11.48 28.37
N GLY A 319 -1.40 12.32 27.66
CA GLY A 319 -1.27 12.20 26.21
C GLY A 319 -2.59 12.55 25.53
N ALA A 320 -3.25 13.60 26.03
CA ALA A 320 -4.56 14.03 25.57
C ALA A 320 -4.50 14.63 24.16
N GLU A 321 -5.58 14.46 23.41
CA GLU A 321 -5.80 15.05 22.10
C GLU A 321 -7.21 15.66 22.11
N LYS A 322 -7.31 16.96 21.81
CA LYS A 322 -8.61 17.64 21.69
C LYS A 322 -8.89 17.95 20.23
N LEU A 323 -9.93 17.33 19.66
CA LEU A 323 -10.40 17.58 18.31
C LEU A 323 -11.63 18.48 18.36
N THR A 324 -11.58 19.63 17.67
CA THR A 324 -12.76 20.50 17.52
C THR A 324 -13.24 20.44 16.08
N LEU A 325 -14.50 20.03 15.92
CA LEU A 325 -15.24 19.99 14.67
C LEU A 325 -16.33 21.03 14.76
N GLN A 326 -16.12 22.17 14.11
CA GLN A 326 -17.11 23.25 14.06
C GLN A 326 -17.47 23.51 12.62
N ASP A 327 -18.74 23.39 12.27
CA ASP A 327 -19.27 23.77 10.98
C ASP A 327 -20.23 24.94 11.18
N THR A 328 -19.88 26.11 10.64
CA THR A 328 -20.64 27.35 10.74
C THR A 328 -21.32 27.75 9.43
N THR A 329 -21.14 26.98 8.35
CA THR A 329 -21.52 27.39 6.99
C THR A 329 -22.47 26.41 6.35
N ALA A 330 -23.48 26.94 5.65
CA ALA A 330 -24.37 26.09 4.87
C ALA A 330 -23.66 25.68 3.57
N ASP A 331 -23.11 24.47 3.52
CA ASP A 331 -22.85 23.66 2.30
C ASP A 331 -22.30 24.47 1.10
N ILE A 332 -21.27 25.30 1.35
CA ILE A 332 -20.49 26.00 0.32
C ILE A 332 -19.02 25.67 0.55
N LEU A 333 -18.46 24.83 -0.34
CA LEU A 333 -17.09 24.30 -0.32
C LEU A 333 -15.97 25.32 -0.11
N ASP A 334 -16.14 26.58 -0.51
CA ASP A 334 -15.15 27.66 -0.31
C ASP A 334 -15.29 28.41 1.03
N ALA A 335 -16.19 27.94 1.91
CA ALA A 335 -16.48 28.53 3.21
C ALA A 335 -16.37 27.53 4.38
N LYS A 336 -15.94 26.29 4.12
CA LYS A 336 -15.75 25.26 5.17
C LYS A 336 -14.79 25.75 6.24
N ASP A 337 -15.08 25.39 7.48
CA ASP A 337 -14.27 25.73 8.64
C ASP A 337 -13.10 24.74 8.81
N ASN A 338 -12.00 25.20 9.38
CA ASN A 338 -10.84 24.36 9.65
C ASN A 338 -11.12 23.41 10.83
N VAL A 339 -10.65 22.18 10.73
CA VAL A 339 -10.50 21.29 11.88
C VAL A 339 -9.49 21.91 12.84
N GLN A 340 -9.74 21.83 14.15
CA GLN A 340 -8.74 22.21 15.15
C GLN A 340 -8.28 21.01 15.96
N LEU A 341 -6.98 20.97 16.24
CA LEU A 341 -6.34 20.01 17.11
C LEU A 341 -5.64 20.76 18.24
N ASP A 342 -5.95 20.42 19.49
CA ASP A 342 -5.42 21.07 20.69
C ASP A 342 -5.57 22.60 20.68
N ASP A 343 -6.75 23.08 20.25
CA ASP A 343 -7.11 24.50 20.09
C ASP A 343 -6.29 25.27 19.02
N GLU A 344 -5.56 24.57 18.14
CA GLU A 344 -4.85 25.12 16.98
C GLU A 344 -5.51 24.65 15.67
N GLU A 345 -5.65 25.53 14.68
CA GLU A 345 -6.17 25.15 13.35
C GLU A 345 -5.22 24.17 12.65
N VAL A 346 -5.77 23.11 12.09
CA VAL A 346 -5.03 22.19 11.23
C VAL A 346 -5.03 22.76 9.82
N ASP A 347 -3.83 23.07 9.33
CA ASP A 347 -3.62 23.60 7.99
C ASP A 347 -4.24 22.68 6.93
N ALA A 348 -4.94 23.28 5.96
CA ALA A 348 -5.52 22.60 4.81
C ALA A 348 -6.54 21.47 5.09
N LEU A 349 -7.00 21.29 6.34
CA LEU A 349 -8.00 20.30 6.72
C LEU A 349 -9.30 20.98 7.14
N TYR A 350 -10.37 20.68 6.40
CA TYR A 350 -11.67 21.33 6.55
C TYR A 350 -12.72 20.34 7.04
N VAL A 351 -13.66 20.80 7.85
CA VAL A 351 -14.79 20.01 8.34
C VAL A 351 -16.10 20.48 7.71
N ASP A 352 -17.00 19.52 7.53
CA ASP A 352 -18.36 19.69 7.02
C ASP A 352 -19.25 18.69 7.76
N ILE A 353 -20.35 19.14 8.34
CA ILE A 353 -21.26 18.30 9.12
C ILE A 353 -22.64 18.34 8.46
N ASP A 354 -22.95 17.29 7.70
CA ASP A 354 -24.25 17.13 7.07
C ASP A 354 -25.31 16.92 8.17
N LEU A 355 -26.27 17.83 8.23
CA LEU A 355 -27.29 17.84 9.26
C LEU A 355 -28.69 18.09 8.72
N THR A 356 -29.67 17.48 9.39
CA THR A 356 -31.09 17.78 9.24
C THR A 356 -31.59 18.53 10.48
N SER A 357 -32.05 19.77 10.31
CA SER A 357 -32.59 20.57 11.42
C SER A 357 -34.11 20.73 11.33
N VAL A 358 -34.81 20.35 12.40
CA VAL A 358 -36.22 20.69 12.65
C VAL A 358 -36.35 21.33 14.03
N THR A 359 -37.38 22.14 14.28
CA THR A 359 -37.48 22.88 15.56
C THR A 359 -37.34 21.96 16.78
N GLY A 360 -36.27 22.17 17.57
CA GLY A 360 -35.99 21.43 18.80
C GLY A 360 -35.25 20.10 18.64
N LYS A 361 -34.91 19.68 17.40
CA LYS A 361 -34.16 18.46 17.10
C LYS A 361 -33.14 18.69 16.00
N ILE A 362 -32.01 18.02 16.09
CA ILE A 362 -31.02 17.90 15.02
C ILE A 362 -30.83 16.43 14.67
N GLY A 363 -30.65 16.13 13.39
CA GLY A 363 -30.15 14.87 12.88
C GLY A 363 -28.74 15.10 12.34
N ILE A 364 -27.73 14.42 12.87
CA ILE A 364 -26.39 14.40 12.25
C ILE A 364 -26.33 13.21 11.31
N ASP A 365 -26.18 13.46 10.01
CA ASP A 365 -26.08 12.44 8.95
C ASP A 365 -24.62 12.03 8.76
N LYS A 366 -23.72 13.01 8.53
CA LYS A 366 -22.31 12.73 8.23
C LYS A 366 -21.36 13.74 8.82
N ILE A 367 -20.14 13.29 9.07
CA ILE A 367 -18.99 14.16 9.37
C ILE A 367 -17.95 13.92 8.28
N ILE A 368 -17.63 14.95 7.51
CA ILE A 368 -16.68 14.89 6.40
C ILE A 368 -15.47 15.77 6.71
N LEU A 369 -14.29 15.18 6.65
CA LEU A 369 -13.01 15.89 6.73
C LEU A 369 -12.36 15.93 5.35
N THR A 370 -12.34 17.10 4.72
CA THR A 370 -11.78 17.32 3.39
C THR A 370 -10.36 17.85 3.51
N TRP A 371 -9.38 17.11 2.97
CA TRP A 371 -8.01 17.57 2.87
C TRP A 371 -7.76 18.28 1.54
N LYS A 372 -7.46 19.59 1.60
CA LYS A 372 -7.16 20.45 0.46
C LYS A 372 -5.82 21.17 0.68
N PRO A 373 -4.69 20.51 0.39
CA PRO A 373 -3.33 21.01 0.64
C PRO A 373 -3.08 22.44 0.13
N ASP A 374 -2.41 23.29 0.93
CA ASP A 374 -1.97 24.63 0.50
C ASP A 374 -0.74 24.60 -0.42
N ASP A 375 0.03 23.52 -0.33
CA ASP A 375 1.21 23.19 -1.13
C ASP A 375 0.98 21.93 -1.96
N GLU A 376 1.89 21.63 -2.88
CA GLU A 376 1.83 20.43 -3.72
C GLU A 376 2.08 19.17 -2.88
N ILE A 377 1.39 18.08 -3.23
CA ILE A 377 1.61 16.77 -2.62
C ILE A 377 2.39 15.89 -3.58
N PHE A 378 3.47 15.31 -3.06
CA PHE A 378 4.31 14.34 -3.73
C PHE A 378 4.35 13.07 -2.87
N VAL A 379 3.81 11.96 -3.38
CA VAL A 379 4.03 10.63 -2.79
C VAL A 379 4.96 9.87 -3.71
N ALA A 380 6.19 9.66 -3.28
CA ALA A 380 7.20 8.92 -4.03
C ALA A 380 7.84 7.87 -3.13
N LYS A 381 8.72 7.04 -3.70
CA LYS A 381 9.49 6.10 -2.92
C LYS A 381 10.26 6.83 -1.81
N ASP A 382 10.19 6.29 -0.59
CA ASP A 382 10.81 6.85 0.62
C ASP A 382 10.27 8.24 1.04
N HIS A 383 9.14 8.67 0.45
CA HIS A 383 8.47 9.95 0.69
C HIS A 383 6.97 9.74 0.91
N ASP A 384 6.65 9.33 2.14
CA ASP A 384 5.28 9.17 2.63
C ASP A 384 4.61 10.51 2.92
N VAL A 385 3.29 10.52 2.81
CA VAL A 385 2.45 11.68 3.10
C VAL A 385 1.40 11.30 4.14
N GLU A 386 1.51 11.87 5.34
CA GLU A 386 0.59 11.62 6.45
C GLU A 386 -0.67 12.50 6.37
N PHE A 387 -1.81 11.97 6.80
CA PHE A 387 -3.04 12.75 6.93
C PHE A 387 -2.85 13.87 7.97
N PRO A 388 -3.15 15.14 7.64
CA PRO A 388 -2.82 16.28 8.49
C PRO A 388 -3.61 16.25 9.81
N GLY A 389 -2.99 16.80 10.86
CA GLY A 389 -3.59 16.85 12.20
C GLY A 389 -3.63 15.50 12.90
N LEU A 390 -4.63 14.67 12.60
CA LEU A 390 -4.91 13.41 13.31
C LEU A 390 -3.82 12.34 13.12
N ARG A 391 -3.12 12.37 11.98
CA ARG A 391 -1.99 11.49 11.65
C ARG A 391 -2.28 10.00 11.91
N SER A 392 -3.52 9.57 11.64
CA SER A 392 -3.97 8.18 11.84
C SER A 392 -3.53 7.27 10.70
N PHE A 393 -3.42 7.80 9.49
CA PHE A 393 -2.95 7.08 8.32
C PHE A 393 -1.99 7.91 7.47
N LYS A 394 -1.29 7.22 6.56
CA LYS A 394 -0.39 7.78 5.56
C LYS A 394 -0.62 7.15 4.18
N ILE A 395 -0.18 7.85 3.15
CA ILE A 395 -0.14 7.39 1.77
C ILE A 395 1.33 7.18 1.38
N SER A 396 1.63 6.01 0.83
CA SER A 396 2.99 5.54 0.55
C SER A 396 3.12 4.99 -0.87
N MET A 397 4.30 5.12 -1.46
CA MET A 397 4.67 4.47 -2.73
C MET A 397 5.81 3.48 -2.51
N GLU A 398 5.50 2.19 -2.59
CA GLU A 398 6.44 1.09 -2.32
C GLU A 398 7.05 0.52 -3.61
N GLY A 399 7.40 1.41 -4.53
CA GLY A 399 8.07 1.07 -5.80
C GLY A 399 7.15 0.94 -7.01
N PHE A 400 7.76 0.50 -8.13
CA PHE A 400 7.14 0.36 -9.44
C PHE A 400 7.38 -1.06 -9.95
N THR A 401 6.30 -1.79 -10.25
CA THR A 401 6.37 -3.17 -10.71
C THR A 401 6.43 -3.22 -12.22
N THR A 402 7.41 -3.94 -12.76
CA THR A 402 7.56 -4.25 -14.19
C THR A 402 7.56 -5.78 -14.35
N PRO A 403 6.78 -6.36 -15.30
CA PRO A 403 6.65 -7.82 -15.38
C PRO A 403 7.87 -8.49 -16.02
N THR A 404 8.51 -7.80 -16.96
CA THR A 404 9.78 -8.20 -17.58
C THR A 404 10.63 -6.97 -17.83
N GLU A 405 11.87 -7.17 -18.26
CA GLU A 405 12.75 -6.10 -18.71
C GLU A 405 13.61 -6.64 -19.85
N GLU A 406 13.52 -6.00 -21.02
CA GLU A 406 14.48 -6.14 -22.12
C GLU A 406 14.98 -4.73 -22.48
N SER A 407 16.25 -4.60 -22.84
CA SER A 407 16.80 -3.31 -23.24
C SER A 407 17.69 -3.41 -24.46
N PHE A 408 17.74 -2.33 -25.22
CA PHE A 408 18.65 -2.20 -26.36
C PHE A 408 19.00 -0.73 -26.58
N LYS A 409 20.13 -0.49 -27.25
CA LYS A 409 20.62 0.86 -27.56
C LYS A 409 20.48 1.14 -29.05
N ILE A 410 20.15 2.39 -29.34
CA ILE A 410 20.24 3.01 -30.66
C ILE A 410 21.39 3.99 -30.55
N GLN A 411 22.52 3.65 -31.18
CA GLN A 411 23.77 4.36 -31.00
C GLN A 411 24.58 4.38 -32.28
N ALA A 412 25.59 5.23 -32.31
CA ALA A 412 26.57 5.18 -33.38
C ALA A 412 27.45 3.93 -33.26
N ASN A 413 27.81 3.33 -34.40
CA ASN A 413 28.87 2.34 -34.49
C ASN A 413 30.05 2.95 -35.26
N GLY A 414 30.99 3.52 -34.53
CA GLY A 414 32.00 4.40 -35.13
C GLY A 414 31.41 5.76 -35.54
N ASP A 415 32.03 6.41 -36.52
CA ASP A 415 31.59 7.75 -36.98
C ASP A 415 30.50 7.66 -38.08
N ASP A 416 30.44 6.53 -38.80
CA ASP A 416 29.77 6.44 -40.10
C ASP A 416 28.57 5.48 -40.13
N GLU A 417 28.21 4.84 -39.00
CA GLU A 417 27.08 3.92 -38.92
C GLU A 417 26.19 4.18 -37.70
N ILE A 418 24.94 3.73 -37.79
CA ILE A 418 24.00 3.64 -36.67
C ILE A 418 23.61 2.18 -36.46
N GLU A 419 23.73 1.71 -35.23
CA GLU A 419 23.51 0.33 -34.81
C GLU A 419 22.30 0.23 -33.86
N LEU A 420 21.55 -0.86 -34.02
CA LEU A 420 20.72 -1.40 -32.94
C LEU A 420 21.57 -2.39 -32.13
N SER A 421 21.97 -2.01 -30.92
CA SER A 421 22.88 -2.78 -30.09
C SER A 421 22.11 -3.50 -28.97
N GLY A 422 22.27 -4.82 -28.89
CA GLY A 422 21.68 -5.64 -27.83
C GLY A 422 20.19 -5.95 -27.96
N VAL A 423 19.62 -6.01 -29.18
CA VAL A 423 18.19 -6.34 -29.35
C VAL A 423 17.93 -7.79 -29.00
N ASP A 424 17.11 -8.04 -27.98
CA ASP A 424 16.68 -9.39 -27.60
C ASP A 424 15.57 -9.89 -28.52
N LEU A 425 15.86 -10.97 -29.27
CA LEU A 425 14.90 -11.73 -30.05
C LEU A 425 14.61 -13.07 -29.35
N LYS A 426 13.54 -13.76 -29.74
CA LYS A 426 13.26 -15.11 -29.22
C LYS A 426 14.39 -16.11 -29.46
N SER A 427 15.18 -15.93 -30.53
CA SER A 427 16.34 -16.78 -30.83
C SER A 427 17.63 -16.40 -30.10
N GLY A 428 17.67 -15.23 -29.46
CA GLY A 428 18.83 -14.67 -28.75
C GLY A 428 19.02 -13.19 -29.04
N THR A 429 20.09 -12.62 -28.49
CA THR A 429 20.43 -11.20 -28.63
C THR A 429 21.22 -10.95 -29.92
N VAL A 430 20.91 -9.86 -30.64
CA VAL A 430 21.62 -9.44 -31.87
C VAL A 430 22.07 -7.99 -31.78
N SER A 431 23.09 -7.64 -32.57
CA SER A 431 23.53 -6.26 -32.79
C SER A 431 23.94 -6.10 -34.24
N PHE A 432 23.47 -5.05 -34.91
CA PHE A 432 23.69 -4.83 -36.33
C PHE A 432 23.41 -3.39 -36.75
N SER A 433 24.13 -2.93 -37.77
CA SER A 433 23.96 -1.60 -38.35
C SER A 433 22.68 -1.52 -39.18
N ILE A 434 21.95 -0.42 -39.05
CA ILE A 434 20.68 -0.17 -39.75
C ILE A 434 20.78 0.94 -40.79
N LEU A 435 21.74 1.85 -40.64
CA LEU A 435 22.04 2.92 -41.59
C LEU A 435 23.53 3.23 -41.58
N GLY A 436 24.10 3.40 -42.77
CA GLY A 436 25.45 3.89 -42.97
C GLY A 436 25.45 5.22 -43.72
N THR A 437 26.53 6.00 -43.55
CA THR A 437 26.73 7.29 -44.19
C THR A 437 28.08 7.38 -44.89
N ASN A 438 28.16 8.21 -45.93
CA ASN A 438 29.41 8.68 -46.51
C ASN A 438 30.08 9.84 -45.75
N GLY A 439 29.71 10.04 -44.48
CA GLY A 439 30.15 11.12 -43.60
C GLY A 439 29.36 12.44 -43.76
N ALA A 440 28.43 12.54 -44.72
CA ALA A 440 27.58 13.72 -44.90
C ALA A 440 26.09 13.38 -45.02
N GLU A 441 25.76 12.29 -45.70
CA GLU A 441 24.39 11.88 -46.02
C GLU A 441 24.25 10.37 -45.83
N PHE A 442 23.06 9.88 -45.48
CA PHE A 442 22.77 8.45 -45.47
C PHE A 442 22.67 7.95 -46.92
N ASP A 443 23.44 6.92 -47.24
CA ASP A 443 23.51 6.35 -48.59
C ASP A 443 23.39 4.82 -48.61
N VAL A 444 23.25 4.17 -47.45
CA VAL A 444 23.06 2.72 -47.34
C VAL A 444 22.18 2.32 -46.14
N ILE A 445 21.36 1.29 -46.32
CA ILE A 445 20.69 0.56 -45.23
C ILE A 445 21.61 -0.60 -44.84
N GLY A 446 22.04 -0.63 -43.58
CA GLY A 446 23.09 -1.55 -43.11
C GLY A 446 24.39 -0.83 -42.72
N GLY A 447 25.49 -1.58 -42.73
CA GLY A 447 26.85 -1.03 -42.57
C GLY A 447 27.38 -0.37 -43.84
N GLU A 448 28.44 0.43 -43.69
CA GLU A 448 29.07 1.21 -44.76
C GLU A 448 30.08 0.39 -45.60
N GLY A 449 30.57 -0.73 -45.09
CA GLY A 449 31.54 -1.57 -45.78
C GLY A 449 30.98 -2.30 -46.98
N SER A 450 31.88 -2.72 -47.88
CA SER A 450 31.51 -3.55 -49.02
C SER A 450 31.04 -4.92 -48.53
N GLY A 451 29.76 -5.25 -48.77
CA GLY A 451 29.18 -6.51 -48.30
C GLY A 451 28.46 -6.41 -46.96
N GLU A 452 28.30 -5.21 -46.39
CA GLU A 452 27.74 -4.99 -45.04
C GLU A 452 26.27 -4.52 -45.06
N LYS A 453 25.57 -4.65 -46.20
CA LYS A 453 24.19 -4.14 -46.31
C LYS A 453 23.20 -4.98 -45.54
N LEU A 454 22.21 -4.29 -44.98
CA LEU A 454 21.01 -4.88 -44.42
C LEU A 454 19.88 -4.80 -45.46
N ILE A 455 19.33 -5.96 -45.82
CA ILE A 455 18.27 -6.05 -46.81
C ILE A 455 16.90 -6.10 -46.13
N THR A 456 16.10 -5.09 -46.46
CA THR A 456 14.69 -5.01 -46.11
C THR A 456 13.81 -5.07 -47.36
N SER A 457 12.52 -5.39 -47.20
CA SER A 457 11.56 -5.20 -48.31
C SER A 457 11.54 -3.74 -48.76
N ASN A 458 11.16 -3.45 -50.01
CA ASN A 458 11.07 -2.08 -50.53
C ASN A 458 9.62 -1.57 -50.59
N ALA A 459 9.42 -0.26 -50.80
CA ALA A 459 8.09 0.37 -50.77
C ALA A 459 7.08 -0.20 -51.78
N THR A 460 7.56 -0.75 -52.90
CA THR A 460 6.71 -1.24 -54.00
C THR A 460 6.52 -2.76 -53.99
N ASP A 461 7.36 -3.48 -53.25
CA ASP A 461 7.29 -4.92 -53.05
C ASP A 461 7.57 -5.27 -51.58
N ALA A 462 6.49 -5.34 -50.79
CA ALA A 462 6.54 -5.78 -49.40
C ALA A 462 6.56 -7.31 -49.25
N ALA A 463 6.40 -8.07 -50.33
CA ALA A 463 6.28 -9.52 -50.29
C ALA A 463 7.60 -10.24 -50.57
N ASN A 464 8.57 -9.54 -51.16
CA ASN A 464 9.84 -10.12 -51.56
C ASN A 464 11.02 -9.24 -51.17
N ILE A 465 12.16 -9.90 -50.95
CA ILE A 465 13.48 -9.28 -50.96
C ILE A 465 14.35 -9.95 -52.02
N ILE A 466 15.31 -9.20 -52.55
CA ILE A 466 16.37 -9.73 -53.41
C ILE A 466 17.65 -9.58 -52.60
N PHE A 467 18.39 -10.67 -52.43
CA PHE A 467 19.62 -10.71 -51.66
C PHE A 467 20.78 -11.09 -52.59
N ASP A 468 21.87 -10.35 -52.50
CA ASP A 468 23.10 -10.49 -53.28
C ASP A 468 24.31 -10.56 -52.33
N THR A 469 24.91 -11.75 -52.20
CA THR A 469 26.05 -11.99 -51.29
C THR A 469 27.32 -11.20 -51.66
N ASP A 470 27.37 -10.56 -52.83
CA ASP A 470 28.48 -9.65 -53.18
C ASP A 470 28.34 -8.28 -52.48
N THR A 471 27.12 -7.89 -52.05
CA THR A 471 26.86 -6.58 -51.44
C THR A 471 26.14 -6.62 -50.10
N ASP A 472 25.54 -7.75 -49.75
CA ASP A 472 24.57 -7.86 -48.67
C ASP A 472 25.08 -8.81 -47.58
N GLU A 473 24.91 -8.41 -46.32
CA GLU A 473 25.34 -9.19 -45.15
C GLU A 473 24.16 -9.91 -44.51
N TYR A 474 23.11 -9.16 -44.23
CA TYR A 474 21.98 -9.62 -43.45
C TYR A 474 20.64 -9.29 -44.11
N PHE A 475 19.64 -10.08 -43.79
CA PHE A 475 18.24 -9.66 -43.90
C PHE A 475 17.50 -10.00 -42.62
N VAL A 476 16.39 -9.31 -42.38
CA VAL A 476 15.47 -9.66 -41.28
C VAL A 476 14.27 -10.40 -41.81
N VAL A 477 13.78 -11.36 -41.02
CA VAL A 477 12.47 -11.98 -41.24
C VAL A 477 11.71 -12.02 -39.94
N ALA A 478 10.48 -11.51 -39.97
CA ALA A 478 9.61 -11.38 -38.80
C ALA A 478 8.19 -11.86 -39.13
N ASP A 479 7.45 -12.39 -38.15
CA ASP A 479 6.04 -12.75 -38.34
C ASP A 479 5.18 -12.27 -37.17
N SER A 480 4.14 -11.50 -37.49
CA SER A 480 3.21 -10.92 -36.51
C SER A 480 2.29 -11.94 -35.84
N SER A 481 2.05 -13.09 -36.47
CA SER A 481 1.23 -14.15 -35.86
C SER A 481 2.05 -15.09 -34.99
N ALA A 482 3.32 -15.32 -35.33
CA ALA A 482 4.24 -16.09 -34.51
C ALA A 482 4.90 -15.22 -33.41
N GLU A 483 4.89 -13.90 -33.58
CA GLU A 483 5.55 -12.92 -32.72
C GLU A 483 7.04 -13.25 -32.57
N GLU A 484 7.70 -13.56 -33.68
CA GLU A 484 9.12 -13.90 -33.70
C GLU A 484 9.84 -13.10 -34.78
N SER A 485 11.13 -12.92 -34.60
CA SER A 485 12.01 -12.29 -35.59
C SER A 485 13.38 -12.92 -35.57
N TYR A 486 14.04 -12.89 -36.72
CA TYR A 486 15.35 -13.47 -36.92
C TYR A 486 16.19 -12.53 -37.80
N LEU A 487 17.45 -12.34 -37.41
CA LEU A 487 18.48 -11.73 -38.24
C LEU A 487 19.24 -12.87 -38.93
N ILE A 488 19.25 -12.86 -40.26
CA ILE A 488 19.75 -13.99 -41.05
C ILE A 488 20.95 -13.57 -41.89
N GLU A 489 22.03 -14.32 -41.74
CA GLU A 489 23.22 -14.32 -42.60
C GLU A 489 23.06 -15.38 -43.69
N VAL A 490 23.45 -15.06 -44.93
CA VAL A 490 23.50 -16.04 -46.03
C VAL A 490 24.95 -16.50 -46.19
N THR A 491 25.20 -17.80 -45.99
CA THR A 491 26.56 -18.33 -45.94
C THR A 491 27.04 -18.95 -47.24
N ASP A 492 26.12 -19.40 -48.11
CA ASP A 492 26.46 -20.00 -49.41
C ASP A 492 25.28 -19.95 -50.39
N ILE A 493 25.58 -19.81 -51.69
CA ILE A 493 24.64 -19.95 -52.79
C ILE A 493 25.29 -20.84 -53.87
N ASP A 494 24.71 -22.01 -54.11
CA ASP A 494 25.22 -23.01 -55.07
C ASP A 494 24.07 -23.54 -55.95
N ASP A 495 24.29 -23.62 -57.26
CA ASP A 495 23.24 -24.01 -58.22
C ASP A 495 22.76 -25.47 -58.02
N THR A 496 23.55 -26.31 -57.35
CA THR A 496 23.27 -27.73 -57.08
C THR A 496 22.72 -27.96 -55.67
N ASN A 497 23.34 -27.33 -54.67
CA ASN A 497 23.07 -27.53 -53.25
C ASN A 497 21.97 -26.59 -52.74
N GLY A 498 21.79 -25.42 -53.36
CA GLY A 498 20.82 -24.41 -52.97
C GLY A 498 21.45 -23.29 -52.15
N VAL A 499 20.67 -22.68 -51.27
CA VAL A 499 21.11 -21.57 -50.41
C VAL A 499 21.22 -22.06 -48.97
N ASP A 500 22.29 -21.64 -48.29
CA ASP A 500 22.53 -21.89 -46.87
C ASP A 500 22.34 -20.60 -46.06
N PHE A 501 21.57 -20.69 -44.98
CA PHE A 501 21.31 -19.57 -44.07
C PHE A 501 21.82 -19.87 -42.67
N LYS A 502 22.13 -18.83 -41.91
CA LYS A 502 22.45 -18.89 -40.49
C LYS A 502 21.69 -17.80 -39.73
N ASP A 503 20.95 -18.21 -38.70
CA ASP A 503 20.43 -17.27 -37.71
C ASP A 503 21.60 -16.73 -36.88
N VAL A 504 21.78 -15.41 -36.89
CA VAL A 504 22.90 -14.74 -36.24
C VAL A 504 22.84 -14.93 -34.73
N ALA A 505 21.65 -14.86 -34.14
CA ALA A 505 21.45 -14.93 -32.69
C ALA A 505 21.79 -16.31 -32.13
N SER A 506 21.19 -17.37 -32.68
CA SER A 506 21.34 -18.74 -32.17
C SER A 506 22.49 -19.52 -32.82
N GLY A 507 22.99 -19.07 -33.97
CA GLY A 507 23.91 -19.82 -34.82
C GLY A 507 23.26 -20.99 -35.57
N THR A 508 21.93 -21.14 -35.51
CA THR A 508 21.20 -22.22 -36.18
C THR A 508 21.35 -22.11 -37.69
N LYS A 509 21.69 -23.22 -38.35
CA LYS A 509 21.89 -23.28 -39.81
C LYS A 509 20.71 -23.92 -40.53
N TYR A 510 20.36 -23.37 -41.69
CA TYR A 510 19.33 -23.86 -42.58
C TYR A 510 19.95 -24.17 -43.95
N GLU A 511 20.50 -25.37 -44.07
CA GLU A 511 21.33 -25.72 -45.24
C GLU A 511 20.51 -26.34 -46.39
N ASN A 512 21.06 -26.26 -47.59
CA ASN A 512 20.64 -26.88 -48.84
C ASN A 512 19.21 -26.53 -49.28
N LYS A 513 18.80 -25.27 -49.12
CA LYS A 513 17.45 -24.83 -49.49
C LYS A 513 17.37 -24.55 -50.97
N LYS A 514 16.66 -25.40 -51.70
CA LYS A 514 16.64 -25.38 -53.17
C LYS A 514 15.72 -24.29 -53.71
N ASN A 515 16.05 -23.80 -54.91
CA ASN A 515 15.20 -22.90 -55.67
C ASN A 515 13.78 -23.48 -55.85
N GLY A 516 12.76 -22.65 -55.60
CA GLY A 516 11.34 -23.00 -55.64
C GLY A 516 10.83 -23.76 -54.41
N THR A 517 11.62 -23.90 -53.35
CA THR A 517 11.20 -24.59 -52.12
C THR A 517 10.81 -23.63 -51.00
N THR A 518 9.77 -24.03 -50.26
CA THR A 518 9.38 -23.39 -49.00
C THR A 518 10.05 -24.09 -47.84
N PHE A 519 10.59 -23.31 -46.91
CA PHE A 519 11.17 -23.80 -45.66
C PHE A 519 10.82 -22.86 -44.51
N SER A 520 11.13 -23.30 -43.28
CA SER A 520 10.83 -22.54 -42.07
C SER A 520 12.11 -22.07 -41.38
N ILE A 521 12.09 -20.82 -40.93
CA ILE A 521 13.05 -20.21 -40.01
C ILE A 521 12.26 -19.99 -38.72
N GLY A 522 12.55 -20.79 -37.69
CA GLY A 522 11.61 -20.96 -36.58
C GLY A 522 10.22 -21.37 -37.08
N ASP A 523 9.19 -20.63 -36.67
CA ASP A 523 7.81 -20.81 -37.11
C ASP A 523 7.45 -20.00 -38.39
N ILE A 524 8.39 -19.25 -38.95
CA ILE A 524 8.16 -18.38 -40.11
C ILE A 524 8.44 -19.14 -41.40
N SER A 525 7.46 -19.19 -42.32
CA SER A 525 7.61 -19.86 -43.61
C SER A 525 7.96 -18.89 -44.75
N VAL A 526 9.02 -19.20 -45.48
CA VAL A 526 9.53 -18.41 -46.61
C VAL A 526 9.85 -19.30 -47.81
N THR A 527 9.80 -18.73 -49.02
CA THR A 527 10.09 -19.45 -50.27
C THR A 527 11.27 -18.83 -50.99
N ILE A 528 12.21 -19.66 -51.42
CA ILE A 528 13.35 -19.23 -52.23
C ILE A 528 12.98 -19.30 -53.69
N ASN A 529 13.27 -18.24 -54.42
CA ASN A 529 13.08 -18.12 -55.86
C ASN A 529 14.35 -17.58 -56.50
N ASN A 530 14.59 -17.92 -57.77
CA ASN A 530 15.67 -17.38 -58.58
C ASN A 530 17.06 -17.43 -57.91
N ALA A 531 17.39 -18.50 -57.16
CA ALA A 531 18.75 -18.69 -56.66
C ALA A 531 19.69 -18.99 -57.83
N ILE A 532 20.71 -18.14 -58.01
CA ILE A 532 21.66 -18.17 -59.13
C ILE A 532 23.07 -17.98 -58.59
N GLU A 533 23.91 -19.01 -58.68
CA GLU A 533 25.31 -18.99 -58.22
C GLU A 533 26.16 -17.99 -59.01
N THR A 534 26.00 -17.90 -60.34
CA THR A 534 26.83 -17.00 -61.16
C THR A 534 26.64 -15.51 -60.88
N THR A 535 25.53 -15.14 -60.26
CA THR A 535 25.22 -13.76 -59.85
C THR A 535 25.09 -13.65 -58.34
N ASN A 536 25.46 -14.68 -57.59
CA ASN A 536 25.54 -14.67 -56.13
C ASN A 536 24.26 -14.16 -55.45
N ASN A 537 23.08 -14.41 -56.05
CA ASN A 537 21.82 -13.82 -55.60
C ASN A 537 20.62 -14.76 -55.63
N PHE A 538 19.59 -14.38 -54.88
CA PHE A 538 18.29 -15.03 -54.86
C PHE A 538 17.18 -14.05 -54.50
N THR A 539 15.93 -14.47 -54.70
CA THR A 539 14.72 -13.78 -54.22
C THR A 539 14.12 -14.59 -53.08
N LEU A 540 13.88 -13.96 -51.93
CA LEU A 540 13.10 -14.56 -50.85
C LEU A 540 11.69 -13.99 -50.86
N SER A 541 10.69 -14.87 -50.84
CA SER A 541 9.27 -14.51 -50.87
C SER A 541 8.58 -14.94 -49.58
N ARG A 542 7.76 -14.06 -49.01
CA ARG A 542 6.92 -14.42 -47.86
C ARG A 542 5.82 -15.42 -48.27
N VAL A 543 5.44 -16.29 -47.34
CA VAL A 543 4.31 -17.22 -47.54
C VAL A 543 3.02 -16.65 -46.96
N ALA A 544 3.08 -16.05 -45.76
CA ALA A 544 1.93 -15.45 -45.10
C ALA A 544 1.97 -13.91 -45.17
N THR A 545 0.80 -13.26 -45.10
CA THR A 545 0.72 -11.79 -45.07
C THR A 545 1.19 -11.19 -43.75
N THR A 546 1.28 -12.01 -42.70
CA THR A 546 1.83 -11.70 -41.37
C THR A 546 3.35 -11.70 -41.35
N THR A 547 3.99 -12.23 -42.39
CA THR A 547 5.43 -12.25 -42.52
C THR A 547 5.94 -10.95 -43.16
N HIS A 548 7.00 -10.40 -42.58
CA HIS A 548 7.58 -9.09 -42.87
C HIS A 548 9.11 -9.19 -42.99
N PHE A 549 9.67 -8.32 -43.83
CA PHE A 549 11.12 -8.16 -44.00
C PHE A 549 11.54 -6.70 -43.72
N ASP A 550 10.79 -5.96 -42.91
CA ASP A 550 11.00 -4.52 -42.67
C ASP A 550 10.83 -4.12 -41.20
N ARG A 551 10.82 -5.10 -40.30
CA ARG A 551 10.63 -4.89 -38.86
C ARG A 551 11.16 -6.07 -38.05
N LEU A 552 11.32 -5.83 -36.76
CA LEU A 552 11.56 -6.83 -35.73
C LEU A 552 10.42 -6.81 -34.71
N TYR A 553 10.17 -7.97 -34.13
CA TYR A 553 9.45 -8.19 -32.88
C TYR A 553 10.49 -8.70 -31.88
N THR A 554 10.71 -7.92 -30.82
CA THR A 554 11.60 -8.31 -29.73
C THR A 554 11.02 -9.50 -28.98
N LYS A 555 11.82 -10.06 -28.07
CA LYS A 555 11.47 -11.22 -27.27
C LYS A 555 10.19 -11.00 -26.47
N GLU A 556 10.01 -9.80 -25.93
CA GLU A 556 8.81 -9.43 -25.16
C GLU A 556 7.75 -8.68 -25.98
N GLY A 557 7.93 -8.48 -27.30
CA GLY A 557 6.85 -8.05 -28.21
C GLY A 557 6.89 -6.60 -28.71
N LEU A 558 7.90 -5.81 -28.34
CA LEU A 558 8.13 -4.49 -28.92
C LEU A 558 8.38 -4.61 -30.42
N THR A 559 7.72 -3.76 -31.21
CA THR A 559 7.95 -3.70 -32.66
C THR A 559 8.94 -2.60 -33.02
N ILE A 560 9.99 -2.94 -33.77
CA ILE A 560 10.98 -1.98 -34.28
C ILE A 560 10.85 -1.96 -35.81
N TYR A 561 10.48 -0.81 -36.40
CA TYR A 561 10.39 -0.66 -37.84
C TYR A 561 11.73 -0.23 -38.44
N LEU A 562 12.30 -1.06 -39.32
CA LEU A 562 13.61 -0.82 -39.92
C LEU A 562 13.49 0.07 -41.17
N PRO A 563 14.57 0.79 -41.56
CA PRO A 563 14.59 1.59 -42.78
C PRO A 563 14.20 0.77 -44.01
N LYS A 564 13.41 1.38 -44.90
CA LYS A 564 12.85 0.73 -46.08
C LYS A 564 13.01 1.60 -47.31
N GLU A 565 13.75 1.13 -48.30
CA GLU A 565 14.02 1.94 -49.49
C GLU A 565 12.74 2.30 -50.28
N THR A 566 12.65 3.56 -50.71
CA THR A 566 11.61 4.10 -51.59
C THR A 566 12.21 5.04 -52.63
N THR A 567 11.61 5.09 -53.82
CA THR A 567 11.91 6.14 -54.81
C THR A 567 10.99 7.36 -54.65
N GLY A 568 10.07 7.32 -53.68
CA GLY A 568 9.11 8.37 -53.37
C GLY A 568 9.62 9.38 -52.35
N ALA A 569 8.71 10.04 -51.64
CA ALA A 569 9.09 10.88 -50.50
C ALA A 569 9.46 10.04 -49.28
N ASP A 570 10.37 10.53 -48.46
CA ASP A 570 10.68 9.97 -47.15
C ASP A 570 9.43 10.00 -46.25
N ALA A 571 9.15 8.88 -45.58
CA ALA A 571 8.04 8.74 -44.64
C ALA A 571 8.21 7.46 -43.84
N THR A 572 8.36 7.50 -42.51
CA THR A 572 8.64 6.30 -41.69
C THR A 572 7.70 5.12 -42.00
N PRO A 573 8.23 3.91 -42.31
CA PRO A 573 9.64 3.51 -42.28
C PRO A 573 10.44 3.73 -43.59
N LEU A 574 9.89 4.45 -44.56
CA LEU A 574 10.49 4.69 -45.87
C LEU A 574 11.62 5.73 -45.84
N ILE A 575 12.72 5.40 -46.50
CA ILE A 575 13.87 6.27 -46.77
C ILE A 575 14.17 6.28 -48.28
N ASN A 576 14.53 7.43 -48.83
CA ASN A 576 14.92 7.57 -50.23
C ASN A 576 16.41 7.89 -50.34
N LEU A 577 17.23 6.84 -50.44
CA LEU A 577 18.68 6.98 -50.56
C LEU A 577 19.12 7.66 -51.86
N THR A 578 18.26 7.75 -52.89
CA THR A 578 18.56 8.54 -54.11
C THR A 578 18.56 10.04 -53.87
N THR A 579 17.88 10.49 -52.82
CA THR A 579 17.89 11.90 -52.38
C THR A 579 18.94 12.20 -51.32
N MET A 580 19.63 11.16 -50.83
CA MET A 580 20.73 11.23 -49.87
C MET A 580 20.36 12.05 -48.62
N PRO A 581 19.39 11.58 -47.80
CA PRO A 581 18.90 12.33 -46.66
C PRO A 581 19.93 12.39 -45.54
N THR A 582 19.92 13.48 -44.76
CA THR A 582 20.80 13.65 -43.58
C THR A 582 20.14 13.22 -42.27
N SER A 583 18.89 12.76 -42.33
CA SER A 583 18.10 12.36 -41.17
C SER A 583 17.10 11.26 -41.52
N TYR A 584 16.84 10.35 -40.60
CA TYR A 584 15.80 9.33 -40.68
C TYR A 584 15.05 9.23 -39.36
N ILE A 585 13.77 8.87 -39.39
CA ILE A 585 12.97 8.67 -38.18
C ILE A 585 12.69 7.18 -38.01
N LEU A 586 13.28 6.55 -36.99
CA LEU A 586 13.01 5.19 -36.56
C LEU A 586 11.74 5.15 -35.70
N SER A 587 10.83 4.22 -35.97
CA SER A 587 9.63 4.03 -35.14
C SER A 587 9.74 2.75 -34.33
N ILE A 588 9.50 2.85 -33.03
CA ILE A 588 9.25 1.72 -32.13
C ILE A 588 7.80 1.77 -31.65
N VAL A 589 7.15 0.62 -31.51
CA VAL A 589 5.74 0.53 -31.15
C VAL A 589 5.55 -0.55 -30.10
N GLU A 590 5.02 -0.15 -28.94
CA GLU A 590 4.65 -1.07 -27.87
C GLU A 590 3.49 -1.99 -28.32
N GLU A 591 3.34 -3.12 -27.64
CA GLU A 591 2.03 -3.78 -27.59
C GLU A 591 1.07 -3.00 -26.67
N ASN A 592 -0.22 -3.36 -26.68
CA ASN A 592 -1.18 -2.82 -25.70
C ASN A 592 -1.31 -3.75 -24.48
N ARG A 593 -2.10 -3.36 -23.46
CA ARG A 593 -2.37 -4.19 -22.26
C ARG A 593 -2.91 -5.60 -22.55
N ASP A 594 -3.50 -5.80 -23.73
CA ASP A 594 -4.04 -7.08 -24.18
C ASP A 594 -3.00 -7.91 -24.98
N GLU A 595 -1.72 -7.54 -24.90
CA GLU A 595 -0.59 -8.21 -25.57
C GLU A 595 -0.75 -8.22 -27.11
N THR A 596 -1.45 -7.23 -27.67
CA THR A 596 -1.60 -7.06 -29.12
C THR A 596 -0.46 -6.21 -29.64
N ILE A 597 0.49 -6.85 -30.32
CA ILE A 597 1.63 -6.18 -30.96
C ILE A 597 1.18 -5.04 -31.88
N THR A 598 1.98 -3.98 -31.99
CA THR A 598 1.73 -2.80 -32.84
C THR A 598 0.47 -1.97 -32.50
N ALA A 599 -0.20 -2.27 -31.38
CA ALA A 599 -1.41 -1.57 -30.96
C ALA A 599 -1.19 -0.55 -29.82
N GLY A 600 0.01 -0.50 -29.25
CA GLY A 600 0.39 0.43 -28.18
C GLY A 600 0.86 1.79 -28.69
N VAL A 601 1.58 2.51 -27.83
CA VAL A 601 2.10 3.84 -28.15
C VAL A 601 3.26 3.75 -29.14
N ILE A 602 3.28 4.65 -30.11
CA ILE A 602 4.36 4.80 -31.09
C ILE A 602 5.34 5.83 -30.55
N GLN A 603 6.59 5.44 -30.38
CA GLN A 603 7.68 6.35 -30.07
C GLN A 603 8.62 6.45 -31.28
N GLN A 604 9.03 7.68 -31.61
CA GLN A 604 9.91 7.93 -32.74
C GLN A 604 11.27 8.43 -32.28
N ILE A 605 12.34 7.94 -32.90
CA ILE A 605 13.72 8.32 -32.64
C ILE A 605 14.30 8.92 -33.91
N SER A 606 14.92 10.08 -33.79
CA SER A 606 15.61 10.76 -34.88
C SER A 606 17.02 10.22 -34.99
N LEU A 607 17.35 9.71 -36.17
CA LEU A 607 18.69 9.32 -36.57
C LEU A 607 19.24 10.43 -37.44
N GLY A 608 20.40 10.99 -37.08
CA GLY A 608 20.95 12.17 -37.74
C GLY A 608 22.46 12.09 -37.97
N ILE A 609 22.97 13.08 -38.69
CA ILE A 609 24.40 13.29 -38.92
C ILE A 609 24.74 14.71 -38.46
N THR A 610 25.55 14.84 -37.41
CA THR A 610 26.00 16.12 -36.85
C THR A 610 27.52 16.17 -36.86
N SER A 611 28.10 17.19 -37.49
CA SER A 611 29.56 17.36 -37.62
C SER A 611 30.29 16.12 -38.18
N ASN A 612 29.68 15.44 -39.16
CA ASN A 612 30.16 14.19 -39.76
C ASN A 612 30.22 13.00 -38.79
N LYS A 613 29.34 12.98 -37.79
CA LYS A 613 29.16 11.86 -36.87
C LYS A 613 27.69 11.50 -36.83
N THR A 614 27.39 10.21 -36.82
CA THR A 614 26.02 9.71 -36.64
C THR A 614 25.57 9.89 -35.18
N GLU A 615 24.28 10.14 -34.98
CA GLU A 615 23.70 10.30 -33.64
C GLU A 615 22.23 9.84 -33.59
N ALA A 616 21.76 9.45 -32.40
CA ALA A 616 20.37 9.11 -32.13
C ALA A 616 19.80 10.08 -31.08
N SER A 617 18.75 10.82 -31.45
CA SER A 617 18.11 11.81 -30.58
C SER A 617 16.60 11.67 -30.60
N ILE A 618 15.92 12.29 -29.65
CA ILE A 618 14.45 12.17 -29.56
C ILE A 618 13.78 13.46 -30.05
N PRO A 619 12.90 13.40 -31.09
CA PRO A 619 12.22 14.58 -31.59
C PRO A 619 11.35 15.26 -30.52
N THR A 620 11.33 16.60 -30.50
CA THR A 620 10.50 17.39 -29.57
C THR A 620 9.02 17.00 -29.61
N ALA A 621 8.49 16.65 -30.78
CA ALA A 621 7.09 16.25 -30.93
C ALA A 621 6.74 14.97 -30.15
N GLN A 622 7.72 14.09 -29.92
CA GLN A 622 7.53 12.84 -29.21
C GLN A 622 7.41 13.01 -27.70
N LYS A 623 7.71 14.20 -27.17
CA LYS A 623 7.42 14.53 -25.77
C LYS A 623 5.95 14.33 -25.42
N ALA A 624 5.02 14.53 -26.36
CA ALA A 624 3.59 14.34 -26.12
C ALA A 624 3.20 12.89 -25.74
N ASN A 625 4.05 11.92 -26.07
CA ASN A 625 3.83 10.50 -25.78
C ASN A 625 4.46 10.06 -24.45
N LEU A 626 5.09 10.97 -23.70
CA LEU A 626 5.76 10.67 -22.44
C LEU A 626 4.87 11.01 -21.25
N SER A 627 5.09 10.31 -20.14
CA SER A 627 4.62 10.75 -18.83
C SER A 627 5.14 12.16 -18.55
N SER A 628 4.27 13.02 -17.99
CA SER A 628 4.45 14.47 -17.83
C SER A 628 4.77 15.30 -19.09
N THR A 629 4.77 14.69 -20.26
CA THR A 629 5.16 15.30 -21.55
C THR A 629 6.58 15.86 -21.60
N ASN A 630 7.53 15.27 -20.86
CA ASN A 630 8.90 15.77 -20.82
C ASN A 630 9.97 14.69 -20.57
N TYR A 631 11.22 15.05 -20.85
CA TYR A 631 12.41 14.34 -20.36
C TYR A 631 13.02 15.14 -19.22
N TYR A 632 13.58 14.43 -18.25
CA TYR A 632 14.24 15.04 -17.10
C TYR A 632 15.69 14.63 -17.04
N GLU A 633 16.54 15.59 -16.77
CA GLU A 633 17.97 15.40 -16.55
C GLU A 633 18.16 14.61 -15.24
N ILE A 634 19.08 13.64 -15.25
CA ILE A 634 19.44 12.87 -14.05
C ILE A 634 20.61 13.58 -13.39
N GLY A 635 20.42 14.10 -12.17
CA GLY A 635 21.40 14.95 -11.50
C GLY A 635 21.86 16.14 -12.37
N ASP A 636 23.16 16.45 -12.28
CA ASP A 636 23.84 17.45 -13.13
C ASP A 636 24.65 16.74 -14.25
N THR A 637 23.96 15.96 -15.09
CA THR A 637 24.57 15.18 -16.18
C THR A 637 23.94 15.51 -17.54
N ASP A 638 24.54 15.07 -18.65
CA ASP A 638 23.92 15.17 -19.97
C ASP A 638 22.99 13.96 -20.27
N GLU A 639 22.64 13.16 -19.25
CA GLU A 639 21.72 12.03 -19.34
C GLU A 639 20.29 12.41 -18.95
N PHE A 640 19.33 11.99 -19.76
CA PHE A 640 17.92 12.29 -19.59
C PHE A 640 17.09 11.00 -19.48
N ILE A 641 16.08 11.02 -18.62
CA ILE A 641 15.13 9.91 -18.42
C ILE A 641 13.70 10.35 -18.73
N ALA A 642 12.93 9.45 -19.33
CA ALA A 642 11.48 9.54 -19.43
C ALA A 642 10.84 8.15 -19.44
N TYR A 643 9.53 8.14 -19.23
CA TYR A 643 8.68 6.96 -19.40
C TYR A 643 7.61 7.28 -20.44
N VAL A 644 7.32 6.33 -21.32
CA VAL A 644 6.20 6.43 -22.26
C VAL A 644 4.88 6.43 -21.48
N ALA A 645 3.94 7.30 -21.86
CA ALA A 645 2.62 7.38 -21.28
C ALA A 645 1.74 6.22 -21.78
N SER A 646 1.99 5.02 -21.27
CA SER A 646 1.31 3.78 -21.66
C SER A 646 1.13 2.84 -20.47
N ASP A 647 0.31 1.80 -20.66
CA ASP A 647 0.11 0.77 -19.65
C ASP A 647 1.40 0.00 -19.34
N LEU A 648 2.32 -0.08 -20.32
CA LEU A 648 3.61 -0.77 -20.21
C LEU A 648 4.72 0.13 -19.66
N GLY A 649 4.59 1.45 -19.84
CA GLY A 649 5.51 2.44 -19.29
C GLY A 649 6.95 2.26 -19.76
N THR A 650 7.21 2.02 -21.05
CA THR A 650 8.59 1.86 -21.57
C THR A 650 9.48 3.01 -21.12
N LYS A 651 10.63 2.67 -20.54
CA LYS A 651 11.61 3.65 -20.08
C LYS A 651 12.57 4.00 -21.20
N ILE A 652 12.87 5.29 -21.34
CA ILE A 652 13.80 5.83 -22.32
C ILE A 652 14.91 6.56 -21.57
N LEU A 653 16.16 6.17 -21.83
CA LEU A 653 17.34 6.91 -21.43
C LEU A 653 17.94 7.58 -22.67
N TYR A 654 18.20 8.87 -22.58
CA TYR A 654 18.74 9.68 -23.66
C TYR A 654 20.00 10.38 -23.19
N ASP A 655 21.15 9.91 -23.66
CA ASP A 655 22.46 10.45 -23.32
C ASP A 655 22.91 11.42 -24.42
N LYS A 656 23.11 12.69 -24.05
CA LYS A 656 23.66 13.73 -24.92
C LYS A 656 25.16 13.86 -24.73
N ASP A 657 25.88 12.75 -24.91
CA ASP A 657 27.33 12.76 -24.87
C ASP A 657 27.87 13.87 -25.81
N PRO A 658 28.88 14.64 -25.39
CA PRO A 658 29.40 15.77 -26.17
C PRO A 658 29.95 15.39 -27.55
N THR A 659 30.06 14.10 -27.87
CA THR A 659 30.50 13.57 -29.16
C THR A 659 29.39 12.95 -30.00
N GLN A 660 28.56 12.05 -29.46
CA GLN A 660 27.46 11.38 -30.18
C GLN A 660 26.31 11.01 -29.23
N ASP A 661 25.12 11.52 -29.52
CA ASP A 661 23.92 11.18 -28.75
C ASP A 661 23.55 9.69 -28.88
N THR A 662 23.08 9.09 -27.78
CA THR A 662 22.57 7.71 -27.75
C THR A 662 21.20 7.62 -27.08
N VAL A 663 20.37 6.67 -27.53
CA VAL A 663 19.07 6.37 -26.92
C VAL A 663 19.02 4.91 -26.51
N GLU A 664 18.77 4.65 -25.23
CA GLU A 664 18.50 3.32 -24.71
C GLU A 664 17.00 3.17 -24.42
N ILE A 665 16.43 2.07 -24.91
CA ILE A 665 15.04 1.70 -24.72
C ILE A 665 15.02 0.52 -23.75
N ILE A 666 14.24 0.65 -22.67
CA ILE A 666 14.01 -0.40 -21.67
C ILE A 666 12.52 -0.72 -21.70
N TYR A 667 12.17 -1.85 -22.28
CA TYR A 667 10.81 -2.31 -22.53
C TYR A 667 10.38 -3.35 -21.51
N HIS A 668 9.15 -3.24 -21.00
CA HIS A 668 8.70 -4.04 -19.85
C HIS A 668 7.82 -5.25 -20.22
N GLY A 669 7.44 -5.43 -21.49
CA GLY A 669 6.71 -6.63 -21.97
C GLY A 669 5.29 -6.83 -21.42
N GLY A 670 4.76 -5.89 -20.65
CA GLY A 670 3.44 -5.98 -20.04
C GLY A 670 3.16 -4.83 -19.09
N GLU A 671 1.94 -4.82 -18.54
CA GLU A 671 1.48 -3.73 -17.67
C GLU A 671 2.43 -3.48 -16.50
N SER A 672 2.93 -2.25 -16.42
CA SER A 672 3.81 -1.77 -15.36
C SER A 672 3.11 -0.70 -14.53
N TYR A 673 3.25 -0.76 -13.21
CA TYR A 673 2.37 -0.03 -12.31
C TYR A 673 3.00 0.36 -10.97
N GLY A 674 2.52 1.46 -10.40
CA GLY A 674 2.95 1.97 -9.10
C GLY A 674 2.28 1.23 -7.94
N ASN A 675 3.06 0.86 -6.93
CA ASN A 675 2.54 0.22 -5.72
C ASN A 675 2.17 1.29 -4.67
N ILE A 676 0.94 1.81 -4.73
CA ILE A 676 0.43 2.84 -3.81
C ILE A 676 -0.42 2.22 -2.71
N PHE A 677 -0.18 2.65 -1.48
CA PHE A 677 -0.87 2.17 -0.28
C PHE A 677 -1.43 3.33 0.54
N VAL A 678 -2.57 3.08 1.19
CA VAL A 678 -3.04 3.83 2.37
C VAL A 678 -2.86 2.91 3.55
N SER A 679 -2.21 3.37 4.61
CA SER A 679 -1.85 2.52 5.75
C SER A 679 -1.91 3.27 7.06
N GLU A 680 -2.08 2.58 8.19
CA GLU A 680 -1.89 3.25 9.50
C GLU A 680 -0.50 3.87 9.55
N THR A 681 -0.37 5.04 10.20
CA THR A 681 0.89 5.83 10.14
C THR A 681 2.12 5.05 10.60
N ALA A 682 1.95 4.13 11.55
CA ALA A 682 3.03 3.30 12.08
C ALA A 682 3.43 2.13 11.16
N THR A 683 2.73 1.91 10.05
CA THR A 683 3.01 0.79 9.15
C THR A 683 4.39 0.91 8.52
N GLU A 684 5.12 -0.21 8.57
CA GLU A 684 6.40 -0.38 7.89
C GLU A 684 6.23 -1.38 6.73
N PHE A 685 6.82 -1.05 5.58
CA PHE A 685 6.81 -1.91 4.40
C PHE A 685 8.15 -2.62 4.24
N THR A 686 8.09 -3.89 3.83
CA THR A 686 9.27 -4.65 3.46
C THR A 686 9.03 -5.40 2.16
N THR A 687 10.03 -5.38 1.29
CA THR A 687 10.04 -6.19 0.08
C THR A 687 10.52 -7.60 0.42
N ALA A 688 9.65 -8.58 0.23
CA ALA A 688 9.97 -9.96 0.57
C ALA A 688 10.73 -10.62 -0.58
N ALA A 689 11.93 -11.15 -0.28
CA ALA A 689 12.52 -12.19 -1.12
C ALA A 689 11.64 -13.45 -0.99
N GLY A 690 11.26 -14.07 -2.12
CA GLY A 690 10.29 -15.16 -2.15
C GLY A 690 10.55 -16.29 -1.15
N GLY A 691 9.49 -16.78 -0.49
CA GLY A 691 9.53 -17.80 0.57
C GLY A 691 8.38 -17.71 1.58
N THR A 692 8.28 -18.69 2.49
CA THR A 692 7.40 -18.59 3.67
C THR A 692 8.04 -17.65 4.68
N GLN A 693 7.38 -16.54 4.97
CA GLN A 693 7.84 -15.54 5.92
C GLN A 693 6.90 -15.44 7.11
N LYS A 694 7.46 -15.10 8.27
CA LYS A 694 6.68 -14.71 9.44
C LYS A 694 6.36 -13.23 9.33
N VAL A 695 5.09 -12.89 9.19
CA VAL A 695 4.58 -11.53 9.15
C VAL A 695 3.94 -11.21 10.49
N LEU A 696 4.34 -10.08 11.07
CA LEU A 696 3.72 -9.56 12.28
C LEU A 696 2.40 -8.87 11.92
N LYS A 697 1.31 -9.30 12.53
CA LYS A 697 0.00 -8.64 12.40
C LYS A 697 -0.45 -8.12 13.75
N LYS A 698 -0.96 -6.89 13.75
CA LYS A 698 -1.59 -6.31 14.94
C LYS A 698 -2.91 -7.02 15.21
N VAL A 699 -3.28 -7.13 16.49
CA VAL A 699 -4.55 -7.71 16.94
C VAL A 699 -5.30 -6.66 17.73
N THR A 700 -6.55 -6.43 17.34
CA THR A 700 -7.44 -5.53 18.08
C THR A 700 -7.87 -6.17 19.37
N ILE A 701 -7.56 -5.51 20.49
CA ILE A 701 -7.84 -6.00 21.83
C ILE A 701 -9.03 -5.22 22.41
N PRO A 702 -10.12 -5.89 22.82
CA PRO A 702 -11.24 -5.22 23.45
C PRO A 702 -10.87 -4.69 24.84
N LEU A 703 -11.58 -3.64 25.28
CA LEU A 703 -11.45 -3.15 26.65
C LEU A 703 -11.81 -4.25 27.68
N ALA A 704 -11.05 -4.30 28.77
CA ALA A 704 -11.30 -5.22 29.87
C ALA A 704 -12.57 -4.82 30.64
N LYS A 705 -13.39 -5.81 31.00
CA LYS A 705 -14.65 -5.63 31.73
C LYS A 705 -14.54 -6.18 33.14
N SER A 706 -15.34 -5.65 34.05
CA SER A 706 -15.46 -6.23 35.39
C SER A 706 -16.26 -7.54 35.35
N ASP A 707 -16.01 -8.44 36.30
CA ASP A 707 -16.77 -9.68 36.43
C ASP A 707 -18.26 -9.44 36.75
N ASP A 708 -18.59 -8.32 37.40
CA ASP A 708 -19.97 -7.90 37.63
C ASP A 708 -20.71 -7.58 36.32
N ASP A 709 -20.09 -6.79 35.45
CA ASP A 709 -20.68 -6.42 34.15
C ASP A 709 -20.86 -7.66 33.26
N VAL A 710 -19.85 -8.53 33.22
CA VAL A 710 -19.91 -9.75 32.42
C VAL A 710 -20.97 -10.71 32.94
N LEU A 711 -21.08 -10.89 34.26
CA LEU A 711 -22.07 -11.80 34.84
C LEU A 711 -23.50 -11.25 34.77
N ALA A 712 -23.68 -9.94 34.66
CA ALA A 712 -24.99 -9.32 34.41
C ALA A 712 -25.54 -9.71 33.03
N VAL A 713 -24.68 -9.81 32.02
CA VAL A 713 -25.06 -10.13 30.63
C VAL A 713 -24.91 -11.61 30.26
N ASP A 714 -23.97 -12.33 30.88
CA ASP A 714 -23.75 -13.78 30.71
C ASP A 714 -23.44 -14.50 32.04
N SER A 715 -24.45 -14.62 32.88
CA SER A 715 -24.38 -15.37 34.15
C SER A 715 -23.97 -16.85 34.03
N GLY A 716 -23.95 -17.41 32.80
CA GLY A 716 -23.58 -18.78 32.50
C GLY A 716 -22.12 -18.95 32.08
N MET A 717 -21.46 -17.89 31.61
CA MET A 717 -20.14 -17.93 30.94
C MET A 717 -20.15 -18.87 29.74
N THR A 718 -21.20 -18.77 28.90
CA THR A 718 -21.47 -19.70 27.77
C THR A 718 -21.68 -19.01 26.42
N LYS A 719 -21.69 -17.67 26.37
CA LYS A 719 -21.96 -16.91 25.15
C LYS A 719 -20.70 -16.56 24.37
N LYS A 720 -19.57 -16.32 25.06
CA LYS A 720 -18.29 -15.90 24.46
C LYS A 720 -17.12 -16.74 24.99
N ASN A 721 -15.97 -16.62 24.35
CA ASN A 721 -14.72 -17.02 25.00
C ASN A 721 -14.30 -15.95 26.00
N TYR A 722 -13.49 -16.32 27.00
CA TYR A 722 -13.11 -15.42 28.07
C TYR A 722 -11.62 -15.54 28.44
N LEU A 723 -10.97 -14.42 28.69
CA LEU A 723 -9.71 -14.36 29.42
C LEU A 723 -9.99 -13.83 30.83
N LEU A 724 -9.92 -14.71 31.82
CA LEU A 724 -10.27 -14.43 33.21
C LEU A 724 -8.99 -14.30 34.05
N VAL A 725 -8.74 -13.11 34.60
CA VAL A 725 -7.59 -12.90 35.50
C VAL A 725 -8.07 -12.74 36.94
N GLY A 726 -7.41 -13.48 37.84
CA GLY A 726 -7.73 -13.55 39.26
C GLY A 726 -8.45 -14.84 39.66
N GLY A 727 -8.13 -15.34 40.85
CA GLY A 727 -8.73 -16.56 41.40
C GLY A 727 -10.19 -16.39 41.85
N PRO A 728 -10.90 -17.49 42.19
CA PRO A 728 -12.33 -17.46 42.56
C PRO A 728 -12.70 -16.54 43.74
N CYS A 729 -11.73 -16.23 44.62
CA CYS A 729 -11.94 -15.31 45.74
C CYS A 729 -12.03 -13.85 45.30
N ALA A 730 -11.36 -13.49 44.20
CA ALA A 730 -11.26 -12.13 43.68
C ALA A 730 -12.15 -11.91 42.46
N ASN A 731 -12.38 -12.97 41.67
CA ASN A 731 -13.12 -12.96 40.41
C ASN A 731 -14.23 -14.03 40.43
N ARG A 732 -15.48 -13.57 40.47
CA ARG A 732 -16.69 -14.39 40.48
C ARG A 732 -16.92 -15.11 39.16
N ALA A 733 -16.48 -14.54 38.03
CA ALA A 733 -16.53 -15.21 36.75
C ALA A 733 -15.59 -16.42 36.74
N THR A 734 -14.39 -16.29 37.32
CA THR A 734 -13.48 -17.43 37.55
C THR A 734 -14.14 -18.49 38.45
N ALA A 735 -14.78 -18.09 39.56
CA ALA A 735 -15.49 -19.02 40.43
C ALA A 735 -16.60 -19.79 39.68
N LYS A 736 -17.33 -19.09 38.80
CA LYS A 736 -18.38 -19.68 37.97
C LYS A 736 -17.84 -20.72 36.99
N VAL A 737 -16.76 -20.39 36.27
CA VAL A 737 -16.12 -21.28 35.29
C VAL A 737 -15.50 -22.51 35.97
N LEU A 738 -14.89 -22.35 37.14
CA LEU A 738 -14.28 -23.45 37.89
C LEU A 738 -15.26 -24.24 38.77
N GLY A 739 -16.54 -23.83 38.85
CA GLY A 739 -17.53 -24.44 39.75
C GLY A 739 -17.14 -24.33 41.23
N SER A 740 -16.41 -23.29 41.60
CA SER A 740 -15.82 -23.08 42.94
C SER A 740 -16.67 -22.14 43.80
N SER A 741 -16.46 -22.15 45.11
CA SER A 741 -17.06 -21.16 46.02
C SER A 741 -16.46 -19.76 45.77
N THR A 742 -17.22 -18.69 46.00
CA THR A 742 -16.70 -17.31 46.02
C THR A 742 -16.25 -16.89 47.43
N SER A 743 -16.59 -17.68 48.45
CA SER A 743 -16.29 -17.38 49.86
C SER A 743 -15.13 -18.21 50.40
N TRP A 744 -14.29 -17.59 51.22
CA TRP A 744 -13.19 -18.23 51.93
C TRP A 744 -13.68 -19.25 52.97
N PRO A 745 -13.01 -20.41 53.15
CA PRO A 745 -11.81 -20.88 52.44
C PRO A 745 -12.09 -21.59 51.12
N GLY A 746 -13.36 -21.85 50.79
CA GLY A 746 -13.73 -22.65 49.61
C GLY A 746 -13.31 -22.04 48.28
N CYS A 747 -13.14 -20.72 48.20
CA CYS A 747 -12.67 -20.05 46.99
C CYS A 747 -11.19 -20.26 46.68
N ALA A 748 -10.40 -20.70 47.66
CA ALA A 748 -8.99 -21.03 47.47
C ALA A 748 -8.76 -22.54 47.26
N GLU A 749 -9.83 -23.34 47.23
CA GLU A 749 -9.74 -24.78 47.02
C GLU A 749 -9.14 -25.07 45.64
N GLY A 750 -8.12 -25.94 45.60
CA GLY A 750 -7.36 -26.23 44.38
C GLY A 750 -6.21 -25.26 44.10
N PHE A 751 -6.06 -24.16 44.83
CA PHE A 751 -4.91 -23.25 44.72
C PHE A 751 -3.92 -23.46 45.88
N LYS A 752 -2.62 -23.33 45.60
CA LYS A 752 -1.53 -23.49 46.57
C LYS A 752 -0.72 -22.21 46.66
N GLU A 753 -0.37 -21.80 47.87
CA GLU A 753 0.51 -20.66 48.08
C GLU A 753 1.85 -20.86 47.37
N GLY A 754 2.31 -19.82 46.66
CA GLY A 754 3.54 -19.90 45.88
C GLY A 754 3.36 -20.57 44.51
N VAL A 755 2.13 -20.79 44.03
CA VAL A 755 1.84 -21.42 42.73
C VAL A 755 0.81 -20.60 41.95
N GLY A 756 1.19 -20.11 40.78
CA GLY A 756 0.26 -19.58 39.78
C GLY A 756 -0.29 -20.70 38.89
N ARG A 757 -1.44 -20.52 38.26
CA ARG A 757 -2.07 -21.51 37.37
C ARG A 757 -2.61 -20.85 36.12
N LEU A 758 -2.46 -21.54 34.99
CA LEU A 758 -3.19 -21.26 33.76
C LEU A 758 -4.12 -22.45 33.50
N LEU A 759 -5.43 -22.21 33.34
CA LEU A 759 -6.41 -23.27 33.14
C LEU A 759 -7.30 -22.97 31.93
N LEU A 760 -7.53 -23.96 31.08
CA LEU A 760 -8.57 -23.93 30.06
C LEU A 760 -9.82 -24.66 30.56
N LYS A 761 -10.97 -24.02 30.39
CA LYS A 761 -12.27 -24.64 30.63
C LYS A 761 -13.22 -24.37 29.49
N GLU A 762 -13.82 -25.45 28.99
CA GLU A 762 -14.85 -25.38 27.97
C GLU A 762 -16.25 -25.32 28.61
N MET A 763 -17.02 -24.34 28.17
CA MET A 763 -18.41 -24.11 28.57
C MET A 763 -19.25 -23.95 27.30
N ASN A 764 -20.04 -24.97 26.95
CA ASN A 764 -20.91 -24.94 25.76
C ASN A 764 -20.18 -24.58 24.44
N SER A 765 -19.05 -25.24 24.19
CA SER A 765 -18.19 -25.00 23.02
C SER A 765 -17.52 -23.62 22.98
N LYS A 766 -17.50 -22.89 24.10
CA LYS A 766 -16.69 -21.69 24.31
C LYS A 766 -15.56 -21.95 25.30
N VAL A 767 -14.41 -21.32 25.09
CA VAL A 767 -13.20 -21.52 25.89
C VAL A 767 -13.02 -20.37 26.87
N SER A 768 -12.78 -20.70 28.14
CA SER A 768 -12.38 -19.75 29.18
C SER A 768 -10.95 -20.06 29.61
N MET A 769 -10.05 -19.12 29.39
CA MET A 769 -8.68 -19.12 29.89
C MET A 769 -8.62 -18.43 31.24
N VAL A 770 -8.33 -19.18 32.30
CA VAL A 770 -8.20 -18.68 33.67
C VAL A 770 -6.72 -18.51 34.00
N VAL A 771 -6.35 -17.31 34.46
CA VAL A 771 -5.02 -16.95 34.95
C VAL A 771 -5.15 -16.57 36.42
N ALA A 772 -4.74 -17.46 37.32
CA ALA A 772 -5.02 -17.28 38.74
C ALA A 772 -3.96 -17.90 39.65
N GLY A 773 -3.71 -17.29 40.79
CA GLY A 773 -2.89 -17.85 41.87
C GLY A 773 -3.64 -17.91 43.21
N TYR A 774 -3.01 -18.52 44.22
CA TYR A 774 -3.51 -18.49 45.60
C TYR A 774 -3.47 -17.08 46.21
N SER A 775 -2.47 -16.29 45.81
CA SER A 775 -2.30 -14.88 46.18
C SER A 775 -2.15 -14.01 44.92
N ALA A 776 -2.31 -12.69 45.05
CA ALA A 776 -2.09 -11.76 43.93
C ALA A 776 -0.68 -11.89 43.33
N VAL A 777 0.35 -12.10 44.18
CA VAL A 777 1.73 -12.36 43.74
C VAL A 777 1.84 -13.63 42.89
N ASP A 778 1.05 -14.65 43.17
CA ASP A 778 1.02 -15.89 42.38
C ASP A 778 0.27 -15.69 41.05
N THR A 779 -0.80 -14.89 41.03
CA THR A 779 -1.49 -14.48 39.80
C THR A 779 -0.57 -13.66 38.90
N THR A 780 0.14 -12.66 39.44
CA THR A 780 1.13 -11.85 38.69
C THR A 780 2.22 -12.72 38.06
N ARG A 781 2.59 -13.83 38.71
CA ARG A 781 3.55 -14.77 38.15
C ARG A 781 2.97 -15.53 36.96
N ALA A 782 1.72 -15.96 37.05
CA ALA A 782 1.01 -16.63 35.96
C ALA A 782 0.80 -15.68 34.77
N THR A 783 0.40 -14.43 35.00
CA THR A 783 0.25 -13.42 33.93
C THR A 783 1.58 -13.12 33.24
N ARG A 784 2.71 -13.15 33.95
CA ARG A 784 4.03 -12.98 33.33
C ARG A 784 4.45 -14.14 32.44
N VAL A 785 4.07 -15.38 32.77
CA VAL A 785 4.25 -16.51 31.86
C VAL A 785 3.38 -16.31 30.62
N LEU A 786 2.14 -15.85 30.80
CA LEU A 786 1.24 -15.59 29.69
C LEU A 786 1.72 -14.45 28.77
N LYS A 787 2.28 -13.38 29.34
CA LYS A 787 2.94 -12.28 28.60
C LYS A 787 4.09 -12.77 27.71
N ASN A 788 4.83 -13.77 28.18
CA ASN A 788 5.99 -14.32 27.47
C ASN A 788 5.72 -15.77 27.03
N TYR A 789 4.49 -16.08 26.62
CA TYR A 789 4.05 -17.46 26.38
C TYR A 789 4.96 -18.23 25.42
N GLY A 790 5.55 -17.54 24.42
CA GLY A 790 6.50 -18.12 23.47
C GLY A 790 7.81 -18.64 24.09
N ASP A 791 8.17 -18.17 25.29
CA ASP A 791 9.34 -18.65 26.04
C ASP A 791 9.06 -19.94 26.83
N TYR A 792 7.79 -20.39 26.88
CA TYR A 792 7.36 -21.52 27.68
C TYR A 792 6.62 -22.55 26.83
N THR A 793 6.87 -23.83 27.11
CA THR A 793 6.06 -24.91 26.53
C THR A 793 4.79 -25.08 27.35
N LEU A 794 3.68 -24.53 26.86
CA LEU A 794 2.34 -24.72 27.42
C LEU A 794 1.66 -25.89 26.70
N SER A 795 0.95 -26.75 27.44
CA SER A 795 0.22 -27.90 26.86
C SER A 795 -0.80 -28.45 27.86
N GLY A 796 -1.85 -29.08 27.36
CA GLY A 796 -2.97 -29.61 28.15
C GLY A 796 -3.98 -28.55 28.56
N ASP A 797 -4.91 -28.88 29.46
CA ASP A 797 -5.93 -27.96 29.96
C ASP A 797 -5.53 -27.22 31.25
N GLU A 798 -4.36 -27.55 31.81
CA GLU A 798 -3.86 -26.91 33.03
C GLU A 798 -2.33 -26.94 33.13
N VAL A 799 -1.73 -25.81 33.52
CA VAL A 799 -0.33 -25.72 33.94
C VAL A 799 -0.15 -24.99 35.27
N GLU A 800 0.76 -25.49 36.12
CA GLU A 800 1.25 -24.81 37.33
C GLU A 800 2.51 -23.98 37.02
N VAL A 801 2.56 -22.74 37.51
CA VAL A 801 3.64 -21.76 37.36
C VAL A 801 4.36 -21.55 38.69
N LEU A 802 5.60 -22.05 38.77
CA LEU A 802 6.47 -21.97 39.95
C LEU A 802 7.58 -20.92 39.79
N GLY A 803 8.22 -20.55 40.90
CA GLY A 803 9.37 -19.65 40.92
C GLY A 803 9.06 -18.32 41.61
N THR A 804 9.70 -17.24 41.16
CA THR A 804 9.41 -15.88 41.63
C THR A 804 8.69 -15.09 40.55
N THR A 805 8.11 -13.94 40.91
CA THR A 805 7.57 -13.02 39.90
C THR A 805 8.67 -12.52 38.95
N ALA A 806 9.89 -12.26 39.45
CA ALA A 806 11.02 -11.83 38.61
C ALA A 806 11.54 -12.91 37.66
N THR A 807 11.49 -14.18 38.09
CA THR A 807 11.96 -15.34 37.31
C THR A 807 10.97 -16.50 37.48
N PRO A 808 9.87 -16.54 36.70
CA PRO A 808 9.06 -17.74 36.58
C PRO A 808 9.94 -18.83 35.96
N GLN A 809 10.03 -20.01 36.58
CA GLN A 809 11.10 -20.98 36.22
C GLN A 809 10.59 -22.38 35.87
N THR A 810 9.39 -22.77 36.29
CA THR A 810 8.90 -24.12 36.02
C THR A 810 7.41 -24.07 35.71
N VAL A 811 7.09 -24.36 34.45
CA VAL A 811 5.73 -24.63 33.98
C VAL A 811 5.61 -26.15 33.86
N ARG A 812 4.66 -26.78 34.55
CA ARG A 812 4.41 -28.22 34.44
C ARG A 812 2.95 -28.45 34.11
N ALA A 813 2.69 -29.25 33.08
CA ALA A 813 1.37 -29.78 32.82
C ALA A 813 0.89 -30.59 34.02
N VAL A 814 -0.34 -30.33 34.45
CA VAL A 814 -0.96 -31.08 35.54
C VAL A 814 -1.59 -32.32 34.92
N THR A 815 -0.92 -33.47 35.02
CA THR A 815 -1.50 -34.74 34.59
C THR A 815 -2.66 -35.08 35.53
N SER A 816 -3.87 -35.12 34.97
CA SER A 816 -5.08 -35.59 35.66
C SER A 816 -5.05 -37.09 35.96
#